data_AF-A0A660Q427-F1
#
_entry.id   AF-A0A660Q427-F1
#
_cell.length_a   1.000
_cell.length_b   1.000
_cell.length_c   1.000
_cell.angle_alpha   90.00
_cell.angle_beta   90.00
_cell.angle_gamma   90.00
#
_symmetry.space_group_name_H-M   'P 1'
#
loop_
_entity.id
_entity.type
_entity.pdbx_description
1 polymer ?
#
loop_
_entity_poly.entity_id
_entity_poly.type
_entity_poly.pdbx_seq_one_letter_code
_entity_poly.pdbx_strand_id
1 'polypeptide(L)'
;MMSENKTGNINNDNDELGLSPYAVSSAILAVLLLIRFLPLFIPEARLWGFNHLVFLPDSYLVVYILLTAIALALLIPRRNHGSKESPVEIISSLFFDTQNKYYYRILFIAVSACMFIVFAAPAHFLGDGYALIKNLGSETGSFYKWSERWITVLLSKIQLILGEKNEQTARTAFQIVSVISGMVSIWFYFLISEIISNNNFKRLVCFAVLFISGVMLLFFGYAENYPLLWVFIGGFIYFGVKRTQSGGGLLAAGIFLLLGLLVHLQTVIFIPAYVFLLFCKGKGYYLYKKLGIWFRVFVGVISSALVILFFYKYNTDLYFRNIFLPLLQGKNSYPEYALLSWKHAIDIINQMILLSPLLPLMIFWSAKNSAKSWKSSQALFTAVIAFFSIIYIFILDPGLGMPRDWDLFSMTAIGLNLFLFSVSFNTDMDLLKRLLPSLILYLIIAVSPFLLVNLNAGHSIKYLEYTNRLDKPRSLSGLLALKEYYRSIENSDGFINTGLLIDAQFPDQRRMAEAFKALDRGNITQAKSIIKSISPDNSSAEYHNLISMLNLVSGNYRQALASSQMATRLRPCDPVFYCNQAMILTSLNRKAEALEVLKKAYRFDNRSPLVLEGLATVYLAMGVPDSVLKYSNKLVETDPLKVVGYYMIAKSFAETGRMDTARIYLNKYIALAKDNADYETKKNELYRLINSGDSHPPEINQGKLEN
;
A
#
# COMPACT_ATOMS: atom_id res chain seq x y z
N MET A 1 -79.41 41.07 10.36
CA MET A 1 -79.55 39.94 9.42
C MET A 1 -78.15 39.58 8.91
N MET A 2 -77.76 38.31 9.10
CA MET A 2 -76.66 37.54 8.45
C MET A 2 -75.24 38.16 8.53
N SER A 3 -74.28 37.70 9.35
CA SER A 3 -73.68 36.39 9.65
C SER A 3 -72.89 35.76 8.48
N GLU A 4 -71.57 35.92 8.48
CA GLU A 4 -70.64 35.01 7.78
C GLU A 4 -69.44 34.62 8.67
N ASN A 5 -69.47 33.34 9.04
CA ASN A 5 -68.39 32.37 9.23
C ASN A 5 -67.02 32.81 9.75
N LYS A 6 -66.81 32.55 11.06
CA LYS A 6 -65.53 32.05 11.59
C LYS A 6 -65.51 30.52 11.48
N THR A 7 -64.77 29.97 10.52
CA THR A 7 -64.33 28.58 10.59
C THR A 7 -62.94 28.56 11.23
N GLY A 8 -62.89 28.09 12.47
CA GLY A 8 -61.64 27.72 13.12
C GLY A 8 -61.05 26.52 12.39
N ASN A 9 -59.84 26.67 11.86
CA ASN A 9 -59.02 25.54 11.47
C ASN A 9 -57.99 25.35 12.58
N ILE A 10 -58.33 24.45 13.50
CA ILE A 10 -57.43 23.85 14.48
C ILE A 10 -56.38 23.12 13.64
N ASN A 11 -55.22 23.74 13.45
CA ASN A 11 -54.09 23.05 12.87
C ASN A 11 -53.68 21.94 13.84
N ASN A 12 -53.68 20.72 13.31
CA ASN A 12 -53.20 19.50 13.92
C ASN A 12 -51.89 19.71 14.70
N ASP A 13 -52.01 19.79 16.02
CA ASP A 13 -50.97 19.35 16.95
C ASP A 13 -50.89 17.81 16.89
N ASN A 14 -50.38 17.31 15.76
CA ASN A 14 -49.73 16.00 15.73
C ASN A 14 -48.23 16.24 15.95
N ASP A 15 -47.88 16.78 17.11
CA ASP A 15 -46.55 16.63 17.67
C ASP A 15 -46.40 15.16 18.07
N GLU A 16 -46.05 14.33 17.08
CA GLU A 16 -45.50 13.00 17.35
C GLU A 16 -44.37 13.14 18.38
N LEU A 17 -44.39 12.27 19.39
CA LEU A 17 -43.43 12.07 20.48
C LEU A 17 -41.95 11.81 20.04
N GLY A 18 -41.53 12.28 18.87
CA GLY A 18 -40.19 12.15 18.34
C GLY A 18 -39.19 13.09 19.03
N LEU A 19 -38.08 12.52 19.53
CA LEU A 19 -36.93 13.28 19.98
C LEU A 19 -36.49 14.30 18.90
N SER A 20 -36.20 15.53 19.31
CA SER A 20 -35.73 16.57 18.39
C SER A 20 -34.47 16.13 17.62
N PRO A 21 -34.26 16.55 16.37
CA PRO A 21 -33.03 16.23 15.61
C PRO A 21 -31.74 16.58 16.36
N TYR A 22 -31.79 17.62 17.21
CA TYR A 22 -30.69 17.99 18.09
C TYR A 22 -30.45 16.97 19.19
N ALA A 23 -31.50 16.50 19.87
CA ALA A 23 -31.38 15.49 20.91
C ALA A 23 -30.77 14.19 20.35
N VAL A 24 -31.25 13.73 19.19
CA VAL A 24 -30.71 12.50 18.56
C VAL A 24 -29.27 12.68 18.09
N SER A 25 -28.95 13.79 17.43
CA SER A 25 -27.56 14.08 16.99
C SER A 25 -26.60 14.17 18.17
N SER A 26 -27.03 14.81 19.26
CA SER A 26 -26.24 14.92 20.49
C SER A 26 -26.06 13.56 21.17
N ALA A 27 -27.10 12.73 21.21
CA ALA A 27 -27.01 11.37 21.75
C ALA A 27 -26.04 10.51 20.94
N ILE A 28 -26.10 10.54 19.61
CA ILE A 28 -25.16 9.84 18.74
C ILE A 28 -23.73 10.32 19.02
N LEU A 29 -23.49 11.64 19.06
CA LEU A 29 -22.16 12.17 19.32
C LEU A 29 -21.63 11.84 20.72
N ALA A 30 -22.50 11.83 21.73
CA ALA A 30 -22.15 11.39 23.08
C ALA A 30 -21.75 9.90 23.11
N VAL A 31 -22.50 9.03 22.42
CA VAL A 31 -22.13 7.60 22.28
C VAL A 31 -20.78 7.46 21.57
N LEU A 32 -20.55 8.22 20.50
CA LEU A 32 -19.29 8.21 19.76
C LEU A 32 -18.09 8.69 20.61
N LEU A 33 -18.30 9.63 21.52
CA LEU A 33 -17.29 10.06 22.49
C LEU A 33 -17.03 8.97 23.54
N LEU A 34 -18.09 8.38 24.12
CA LEU A 34 -17.97 7.41 25.21
C LEU A 34 -17.43 6.06 24.74
N ILE A 35 -17.75 5.61 23.53
CA ILE A 35 -17.26 4.33 22.99
C ILE A 35 -15.72 4.32 22.85
N ARG A 36 -15.06 5.48 22.83
CA ARG A 36 -13.60 5.57 22.78
C ARG A 36 -12.91 5.07 24.06
N PHE A 37 -13.64 4.95 25.16
CA PHE A 37 -13.12 4.35 26.40
C PHE A 37 -13.33 2.83 26.46
N LEU A 38 -14.15 2.24 25.58
CA LEU A 38 -14.39 0.80 25.53
C LEU A 38 -13.09 -0.03 25.46
N PRO A 39 -12.08 0.33 24.65
CA PRO A 39 -10.84 -0.44 24.55
C PRO A 39 -10.03 -0.50 25.85
N LEU A 40 -10.23 0.41 26.81
CA LEU A 40 -9.57 0.33 28.13
C LEU A 40 -10.05 -0.89 28.93
N PHE A 41 -11.27 -1.35 28.69
CA PHE A 41 -11.86 -2.51 29.38
C PHE A 41 -11.61 -3.83 28.64
N ILE A 42 -11.39 -3.77 27.32
CA ILE A 42 -11.17 -4.93 26.46
C ILE A 42 -9.98 -4.71 25.50
N PRO A 43 -8.75 -4.53 26.03
CA PRO A 43 -7.59 -4.10 25.25
C PRO A 43 -7.14 -5.10 24.17
N GLU A 44 -7.46 -6.40 24.33
CA GLU A 44 -7.13 -7.45 23.37
C GLU A 44 -8.23 -7.68 22.31
N ALA A 45 -9.37 -6.96 22.38
CA ALA A 45 -10.42 -7.08 21.38
C ALA A 45 -9.99 -6.45 20.04
N ARG A 46 -10.51 -6.95 18.92
CA ARG A 46 -10.24 -6.46 17.54
C ARG A 46 -10.89 -5.10 17.27
N LEU A 47 -10.43 -4.06 17.99
CA LEU A 47 -10.90 -2.68 17.96
C LEU A 47 -9.81 -1.71 17.45
N TRP A 48 -8.96 -2.20 16.56
CA TRP A 48 -7.77 -1.49 16.07
C TRP A 48 -8.07 -0.16 15.38
N GLY A 49 -9.30 0.09 14.91
CA GLY A 49 -9.69 1.38 14.34
C GLY A 49 -9.82 2.51 15.36
N PHE A 50 -9.88 2.20 16.66
CA PHE A 50 -10.09 3.20 17.71
C PHE A 50 -9.53 2.86 19.11
N ASN A 51 -8.71 1.81 19.25
CA ASN A 51 -8.10 1.41 20.54
C ASN A 51 -6.78 2.11 20.88
N HIS A 52 -6.30 3.00 20.02
CA HIS A 52 -4.94 3.56 20.10
C HIS A 52 -4.60 4.24 21.44
N LEU A 53 -5.60 4.73 22.18
CA LEU A 53 -5.40 5.33 23.51
C LEU A 53 -4.71 4.36 24.50
N VAL A 54 -4.96 3.05 24.39
CA VAL A 54 -4.40 2.02 25.27
C VAL A 54 -2.88 1.92 25.18
N PHE A 55 -2.28 2.36 24.07
CA PHE A 55 -0.83 2.28 23.85
C PHE A 55 -0.09 3.56 24.27
N LEU A 56 -0.83 4.59 24.70
CA LEU A 56 -0.28 5.85 25.18
C LEU A 56 -0.07 5.85 26.70
N PRO A 57 0.83 6.69 27.24
CA PRO A 57 1.00 6.87 28.68
C PRO A 57 -0.26 7.41 29.36
N ASP A 58 -0.43 7.11 30.65
CA ASP A 58 -1.60 7.52 31.44
C ASP A 58 -1.83 9.05 31.48
N SER A 59 -0.79 9.84 31.31
CA SER A 59 -0.90 11.30 31.19
C SER A 59 -1.80 11.73 30.01
N TYR A 60 -1.79 10.98 28.91
CA TYR A 60 -2.66 11.22 27.77
C TYR A 60 -4.11 10.86 28.06
N LEU A 61 -4.35 9.84 28.88
CA LEU A 61 -5.70 9.47 29.31
C LEU A 61 -6.38 10.60 30.08
N VAL A 62 -5.65 11.30 30.96
CA VAL A 62 -6.19 12.46 31.70
C VAL A 62 -6.62 13.57 30.73
N VAL A 63 -5.75 13.93 29.78
CA VAL A 63 -6.09 14.93 28.75
C VAL A 63 -7.29 14.47 27.92
N TYR A 64 -7.35 13.19 27.56
CA TYR A 64 -8.43 12.60 26.77
C TYR A 64 -9.78 12.67 27.49
N ILE A 65 -9.80 12.38 28.80
CA ILE A 65 -10.98 12.50 29.66
C ILE A 65 -11.44 13.96 29.72
N LEU A 66 -10.52 14.91 29.94
CA LEU A 66 -10.85 16.33 29.97
C LEU A 66 -11.45 16.83 28.65
N LEU A 67 -10.83 16.49 27.52
CA LEU A 67 -11.34 16.87 26.20
C LEU A 67 -12.72 16.25 25.93
N THR A 68 -12.93 14.99 26.34
CA THR A 68 -14.23 14.33 26.20
C THR A 68 -15.29 14.99 27.08
N ALA A 69 -14.97 15.33 28.33
CA ALA A 69 -15.87 16.05 29.24
C ALA A 69 -16.25 17.43 28.67
N ILE A 70 -15.29 18.16 28.09
CA ILE A 70 -15.54 19.43 27.39
C ILE A 70 -16.48 19.20 26.18
N ALA A 71 -16.20 18.18 25.36
CA ALA A 71 -17.02 17.86 24.19
C ALA A 71 -18.47 17.51 24.56
N LEU A 72 -18.67 16.77 25.64
CA LEU A 72 -19.99 16.44 26.19
C LEU A 72 -20.68 17.67 26.79
N ALA A 73 -19.96 18.52 27.52
CA ALA A 73 -20.52 19.75 28.07
C ALA A 73 -21.00 20.73 26.98
N LEU A 74 -20.36 20.72 25.81
CA LEU A 74 -20.76 21.51 24.64
C LEU A 74 -22.07 20.99 23.98
N LEU A 75 -22.52 19.78 24.30
CA LEU A 75 -23.81 19.24 23.86
C LEU A 75 -25.00 19.70 24.72
N ILE A 76 -24.74 20.33 25.87
CA ILE A 76 -25.80 20.82 26.75
C ILE A 76 -26.35 22.14 26.17
N PRO A 77 -27.67 22.25 25.92
CA PRO A 77 -28.28 23.48 25.42
C PRO A 77 -27.98 24.67 26.34
N ARG A 78 -27.38 25.73 25.81
CA ARG A 78 -27.18 27.01 26.53
C ARG A 78 -28.22 28.03 26.09
N ARG A 79 -28.72 28.85 27.02
CA ARG A 79 -29.52 30.04 26.69
C ARG A 79 -28.65 31.03 25.93
N ASN A 80 -29.12 31.48 24.76
CA ASN A 80 -28.43 32.46 23.92
C ASN A 80 -28.22 33.76 24.73
N HIS A 81 -26.97 34.08 25.07
CA HIS A 81 -26.60 35.44 25.44
C HIS A 81 -26.15 36.17 24.17
N GLY A 82 -26.61 37.41 23.99
CA GLY A 82 -26.56 38.16 22.74
C GLY A 82 -25.17 38.31 22.10
N SER A 83 -25.19 38.22 20.77
CA SER A 83 -24.44 39.04 19.79
C SER A 83 -22.92 39.22 19.97
N LYS A 84 -22.15 38.12 19.95
CA LYS A 84 -20.79 38.12 19.38
C LYS A 84 -20.72 37.03 18.31
N GLU A 85 -20.02 37.30 17.20
CA GLU A 85 -19.74 36.29 16.17
C GLU A 85 -19.10 35.06 16.83
N SER A 86 -19.60 33.87 16.49
CA SER A 86 -19.04 32.63 16.99
C SER A 86 -17.61 32.46 16.45
N PRO A 87 -16.65 31.91 17.21
CA PRO A 87 -15.32 31.56 16.68
C PRO A 87 -15.38 30.73 15.39
N VAL A 88 -16.44 29.93 15.26
CA VAL A 88 -16.73 29.12 14.07
C VAL A 88 -17.06 29.98 12.85
N GLU A 89 -17.80 31.08 13.04
CA GLU A 89 -18.13 32.05 11.97
C GLU A 89 -16.87 32.75 11.46
N ILE A 90 -15.99 33.13 12.39
CA ILE A 90 -14.70 33.74 12.06
C ILE A 90 -13.83 32.76 11.27
N ILE A 91 -13.63 31.52 11.74
CA ILE A 91 -12.81 30.52 11.04
C ILE A 91 -13.38 30.21 9.66
N SER A 92 -14.70 30.04 9.58
CA SER A 92 -15.39 29.74 8.32
C SER A 92 -15.23 30.87 7.31
N SER A 93 -15.34 32.13 7.72
CA SER A 93 -15.21 33.27 6.82
C SER A 93 -13.76 33.45 6.34
N LEU A 94 -12.78 33.27 7.24
CA LEU A 94 -11.34 33.33 6.92
C LEU A 94 -10.98 32.38 5.78
N PHE A 95 -11.47 31.13 5.79
CA PHE A 95 -11.12 30.14 4.77
C PHE A 95 -11.93 30.21 3.47
N PHE A 96 -13.15 30.76 3.47
CA PHE A 96 -14.06 30.64 2.32
C PHE A 96 -14.60 31.94 1.74
N ASP A 97 -14.71 33.02 2.52
CA ASP A 97 -15.38 34.26 2.09
C ASP A 97 -14.47 35.48 1.98
N THR A 98 -13.42 35.58 2.81
CA THR A 98 -12.58 36.79 2.83
C THR A 98 -11.81 36.97 1.51
N GLN A 99 -11.52 38.23 1.15
CA GLN A 99 -10.65 38.54 -0.02
C GLN A 99 -9.28 37.84 0.10
N ASN A 100 -8.80 37.68 1.33
CA ASN A 100 -7.53 37.04 1.66
C ASN A 100 -7.65 35.54 1.94
N LYS A 101 -8.74 34.87 1.56
CA LYS A 101 -8.94 33.44 1.88
C LYS A 101 -7.79 32.54 1.44
N TYR A 102 -7.17 32.83 0.31
CA TYR A 102 -6.03 32.07 -0.20
C TYR A 102 -4.79 32.22 0.68
N TYR A 103 -4.56 33.40 1.27
CA TYR A 103 -3.49 33.63 2.24
C TYR A 103 -3.66 32.72 3.47
N TYR A 104 -4.87 32.68 4.06
CA TYR A 104 -5.14 31.83 5.22
C TYR A 104 -5.04 30.34 4.91
N ARG A 105 -5.45 29.91 3.71
CA ARG A 105 -5.26 28.51 3.27
C ARG A 105 -3.79 28.16 3.12
N ILE A 106 -2.98 29.03 2.51
CA ILE A 106 -1.53 28.83 2.36
C ILE A 106 -0.86 28.80 3.74
N LEU A 107 -1.23 29.71 4.64
CA LEU A 107 -0.73 29.71 6.02
C LEU A 107 -1.07 28.41 6.74
N PHE A 108 -2.31 27.93 6.63
CA PHE A 108 -2.74 26.65 7.22
C PHE A 108 -1.93 25.47 6.66
N ILE A 109 -1.69 25.45 5.35
CA ILE A 109 -0.86 24.43 4.68
C ILE A 109 0.59 24.50 5.17
N ALA A 110 1.15 25.71 5.30
CA ALA A 110 2.51 25.90 5.80
C ALA A 110 2.66 25.40 7.25
N VAL A 111 1.72 25.74 8.13
CA VAL A 111 1.69 25.23 9.52
C VAL A 111 1.57 23.70 9.54
N SER A 112 0.68 23.14 8.72
CA SER A 112 0.52 21.68 8.60
C SER A 112 1.81 21.01 8.11
N ALA A 113 2.47 21.59 7.11
CA ALA A 113 3.75 21.08 6.61
C ALA A 113 4.84 21.10 7.68
N CYS A 114 4.94 22.19 8.46
CA CYS A 114 5.84 22.25 9.60
C CYS A 114 5.55 21.13 10.61
N MET A 115 4.28 20.87 10.93
CA MET A 115 3.91 19.75 11.81
C MET A 115 4.29 18.40 11.21
N PHE A 116 4.05 18.18 9.93
CA PHE A 116 4.38 16.94 9.23
C PHE A 116 5.89 16.65 9.22
N ILE A 117 6.72 17.69 9.12
CA ILE A 117 8.18 17.58 9.15
C ILE A 117 8.67 17.34 10.58
N VAL A 118 8.22 18.15 11.55
CA VAL A 118 8.70 18.10 12.94
C VAL A 118 8.33 16.79 13.62
N PHE A 119 7.13 16.27 13.34
CA PHE A 119 6.63 15.04 13.94
C PHE A 119 6.61 13.89 12.94
N ALA A 120 7.55 13.83 12.00
CA ALA A 120 7.63 12.73 11.03
C ALA A 120 7.72 11.37 11.73
N ALA A 121 7.01 10.37 11.19
CA ALA A 121 6.93 9.03 11.76
C ALA A 121 8.32 8.40 11.89
N PRO A 122 8.77 8.06 13.12
CA PRO A 122 10.13 7.58 13.35
C PRO A 122 10.30 6.08 13.03
N ALA A 123 9.20 5.34 12.93
CA ALA A 123 9.18 3.91 12.64
C ALA A 123 8.11 3.60 11.57
N HIS A 124 8.37 2.59 10.74
CA HIS A 124 7.57 2.27 9.55
C HIS A 124 6.97 0.85 9.62
N PHE A 125 6.22 0.56 10.69
CA PHE A 125 5.64 -0.77 10.96
C PHE A 125 4.27 -1.01 10.34
N LEU A 126 3.62 0.02 9.81
CA LEU A 126 2.40 -0.09 9.02
C LEU A 126 2.78 -0.12 7.54
N GLY A 127 2.17 -1.02 6.78
CA GLY A 127 2.52 -1.30 5.39
C GLY A 127 3.90 -1.97 5.21
N ASP A 128 4.51 -1.71 4.06
CA ASP A 128 5.77 -2.28 3.59
C ASP A 128 6.96 -1.29 3.75
N GLY A 129 6.82 -0.25 4.58
CA GLY A 129 7.74 0.89 4.55
C GLY A 129 9.23 0.56 4.74
N TYR A 130 9.59 -0.34 5.65
CA TYR A 130 10.99 -0.79 5.78
C TYR A 130 11.48 -1.56 4.54
N ALA A 131 10.63 -2.37 3.92
CA ALA A 131 10.98 -3.10 2.70
C ALA A 131 11.18 -2.14 1.52
N LEU A 132 10.34 -1.11 1.41
CA LEU A 132 10.45 -0.06 0.39
C LEU A 132 11.71 0.80 0.58
N ILE A 133 12.01 1.22 1.81
CA ILE A 133 13.23 1.97 2.14
C ILE A 133 14.46 1.13 1.79
N LYS A 134 14.50 -0.14 2.20
CA LYS A 134 15.63 -1.04 1.92
C LYS A 134 15.82 -1.27 0.42
N ASN A 135 14.73 -1.48 -0.31
CA ASN A 135 14.78 -1.63 -1.76
C ASN A 135 15.34 -0.36 -2.45
N LEU A 136 14.87 0.81 -2.05
CA LEU A 136 15.34 2.08 -2.61
C LEU A 136 16.76 2.45 -2.12
N GLY A 137 17.16 2.01 -0.94
CA GLY A 137 18.48 2.25 -0.35
C GLY A 137 19.56 1.26 -0.81
N SER A 138 19.19 0.15 -1.45
CA SER A 138 20.12 -0.94 -1.79
C SER A 138 21.21 -0.52 -2.78
N GLU A 139 22.48 -0.76 -2.44
CA GLU A 139 23.64 -0.51 -3.30
C GLU A 139 23.58 -1.34 -4.60
N THR A 140 23.04 -2.56 -4.49
CA THR A 140 22.84 -3.49 -5.62
C THR A 140 21.59 -3.14 -6.44
N GLY A 141 21.15 -1.87 -6.50
CA GLY A 141 20.03 -1.46 -7.36
C GLY A 141 18.66 -1.50 -6.68
N SER A 142 17.65 -0.90 -7.34
CA SER A 142 16.28 -0.87 -6.83
C SER A 142 15.37 -1.69 -7.75
N PHE A 143 14.53 -2.51 -7.17
CA PHE A 143 13.45 -3.20 -7.86
C PHE A 143 12.27 -2.27 -8.10
N TYR A 144 11.67 -2.35 -9.29
CA TYR A 144 10.49 -1.57 -9.68
C TYR A 144 9.29 -2.49 -9.89
N LYS A 145 8.39 -2.54 -8.92
CA LYS A 145 7.11 -3.24 -9.07
C LYS A 145 6.30 -2.57 -10.17
N TRP A 146 5.74 -3.33 -11.11
CA TRP A 146 4.99 -2.75 -12.22
C TRP A 146 3.81 -1.88 -11.76
N SER A 147 3.14 -2.27 -10.66
CA SER A 147 2.04 -1.50 -10.07
C SER A 147 2.44 -0.14 -9.51
N GLU A 148 3.72 0.06 -9.16
CA GLU A 148 4.26 1.22 -8.43
C GLU A 148 5.50 1.82 -9.13
N ARG A 149 5.67 1.49 -10.42
CA ARG A 149 6.92 1.77 -11.13
C ARG A 149 7.26 3.25 -11.12
N TRP A 150 6.28 4.11 -11.42
CA TRP A 150 6.54 5.53 -11.63
C TRP A 150 6.77 6.30 -10.33
N ILE A 151 6.12 5.90 -9.23
CA ILE A 151 6.42 6.48 -7.91
C ILE A 151 7.81 6.06 -7.44
N THR A 152 8.20 4.81 -7.65
CA THR A 152 9.56 4.36 -7.33
C THR A 152 10.61 5.10 -8.17
N VAL A 153 10.33 5.36 -9.46
CA VAL A 153 11.22 6.18 -10.32
C VAL A 153 11.33 7.61 -9.79
N LEU A 154 10.22 8.24 -9.42
CA LEU A 154 10.21 9.57 -8.82
C LEU A 154 11.06 9.62 -7.55
N LEU A 155 10.85 8.67 -6.64
CA LEU A 155 11.62 8.55 -5.40
C LEU A 155 13.11 8.36 -5.66
N SER A 156 13.50 7.48 -6.59
CA SER A 156 14.89 7.30 -7.01
C SER A 156 15.50 8.60 -7.55
N LYS A 157 14.74 9.40 -8.30
CA LYS A 157 15.22 10.70 -8.81
C LYS A 157 15.41 11.73 -7.71
N ILE A 158 14.50 11.77 -6.74
CA ILE A 158 14.64 12.63 -5.55
C ILE A 158 15.87 12.18 -4.74
N GLN A 159 16.03 10.88 -4.51
CA GLN A 159 17.18 10.33 -3.79
C GLN A 159 18.51 10.71 -4.44
N LEU A 160 18.62 10.63 -5.77
CA LEU A 160 19.81 11.03 -6.51
C LEU A 160 20.17 12.52 -6.32
N ILE A 161 19.18 13.38 -6.07
CA ILE A 161 19.41 14.79 -5.75
C ILE A 161 19.90 14.96 -4.31
N LEU A 162 19.45 14.09 -3.40
CA LEU A 162 19.80 14.12 -1.97
C LEU A 162 21.22 13.60 -1.68
N GLY A 163 21.78 12.75 -2.55
CA GLY A 163 23.15 12.27 -2.44
C GLY A 163 23.32 10.80 -2.81
N GLU A 164 24.29 10.14 -2.17
CA GLU A 164 24.58 8.73 -2.41
C GLU A 164 23.39 7.83 -2.02
N LYS A 165 23.31 6.70 -2.72
CA LYS A 165 22.22 5.75 -2.54
C LYS A 165 22.43 4.95 -1.26
N ASN A 166 21.61 5.21 -0.25
CA ASN A 166 21.56 4.46 0.99
C ASN A 166 20.15 4.56 1.61
N GLU A 167 19.91 3.84 2.71
CA GLU A 167 18.61 3.82 3.39
C GLU A 167 18.22 5.20 3.95
N GLN A 168 19.19 6.03 4.34
CA GLN A 168 18.92 7.37 4.86
C GLN A 168 18.40 8.32 3.77
N THR A 169 19.05 8.37 2.61
CA THR A 169 18.58 9.17 1.48
C THR A 169 17.26 8.65 0.92
N ALA A 170 17.04 7.33 0.95
CA ALA A 170 15.75 6.72 0.60
C ALA A 170 14.63 7.18 1.55
N ARG A 171 14.84 7.10 2.87
CA ARG A 171 13.89 7.57 3.88
C ARG A 171 13.55 9.04 3.69
N THR A 172 14.55 9.90 3.50
CA THR A 172 14.35 11.33 3.26
C THR A 172 13.55 11.58 1.98
N ALA A 173 13.78 10.82 0.90
CA ALA A 173 12.99 10.93 -0.32
C ALA A 173 11.50 10.61 -0.09
N PHE A 174 11.19 9.54 0.66
CA PHE A 174 9.82 9.23 1.07
C PHE A 174 9.20 10.35 1.91
N GLN A 175 9.96 10.89 2.87
CA GLN A 175 9.48 11.98 3.73
C GLN A 175 9.10 13.23 2.93
N ILE A 176 9.95 13.63 1.98
CA ILE A 176 9.68 14.77 1.08
C ILE A 176 8.40 14.54 0.28
N VAL A 177 8.26 13.36 -0.34
CA VAL A 177 7.06 13.04 -1.13
C VAL A 177 5.81 13.02 -0.25
N SER A 178 5.89 12.44 0.95
CA SER A 178 4.79 12.38 1.92
C SER A 178 4.31 13.78 2.33
N VAL A 179 5.22 14.68 2.72
CA VAL A 179 4.89 16.06 3.14
C VAL A 179 4.31 16.87 1.99
N ILE A 180 4.94 16.85 0.81
CA ILE A 180 4.45 17.58 -0.38
C ILE A 180 3.06 17.07 -0.76
N SER A 181 2.84 15.76 -0.69
CA SER A 181 1.52 15.18 -0.97
C SER A 181 0.47 15.70 0.00
N GLY A 182 0.78 15.78 1.29
CA GLY A 182 -0.10 16.38 2.30
C GLY A 182 -0.45 17.82 1.99
N MET A 183 0.54 18.66 1.64
CA MET A 183 0.31 20.06 1.29
C MET A 183 -0.67 20.21 0.12
N VAL A 184 -0.47 19.44 -0.95
CA VAL A 184 -1.32 19.52 -2.15
C VAL A 184 -2.69 18.88 -1.90
N SER A 185 -2.78 17.81 -1.12
CA SER A 185 -4.06 17.21 -0.72
C SER A 185 -4.91 18.15 0.13
N ILE A 186 -4.31 18.86 1.10
CA ILE A 186 -5.01 19.88 1.90
C ILE A 186 -5.57 20.99 1.00
N TRP A 187 -4.80 21.42 -0.02
CA TRP A 187 -5.30 22.37 -1.00
C TRP A 187 -6.53 21.85 -1.73
N PHE A 188 -6.51 20.59 -2.18
CA PHE A 188 -7.70 19.97 -2.78
C PHE A 188 -8.85 19.82 -1.79
N TYR A 189 -8.61 19.57 -0.50
CA TYR A 189 -9.69 19.53 0.50
C TYR A 189 -10.40 20.88 0.61
N PHE A 190 -9.67 22.00 0.58
CA PHE A 190 -10.28 23.33 0.51
C PHE A 190 -11.10 23.53 -0.77
N LEU A 191 -10.55 23.15 -1.93
CA LEU A 191 -11.23 23.29 -3.22
C LEU A 191 -12.50 22.42 -3.32
N ILE A 192 -12.44 21.17 -2.86
CA ILE A 192 -13.58 20.24 -2.80
C ILE A 192 -14.64 20.80 -1.86
N SER A 193 -14.25 21.23 -0.67
CA SER A 193 -15.17 21.81 0.31
C SER A 193 -15.86 23.05 -0.24
N GLU A 194 -15.14 23.92 -0.95
CA GLU A 194 -15.68 25.13 -1.54
C GLU A 194 -16.70 24.87 -2.65
N ILE A 195 -16.44 23.87 -3.50
CA ILE A 195 -17.31 23.55 -4.64
C ILE A 195 -18.53 22.72 -4.22
N ILE A 196 -18.42 21.85 -3.20
CA ILE A 196 -19.49 20.92 -2.85
C ILE A 196 -20.71 21.59 -2.20
N SER A 197 -20.54 22.79 -1.63
CA SER A 197 -21.60 23.54 -0.95
C SER A 197 -21.41 25.05 -1.12
N ASN A 198 -22.52 25.79 -1.10
CA ASN A 198 -22.52 27.25 -1.12
C ASN A 198 -22.50 27.88 0.30
N ASN A 199 -22.66 27.08 1.35
CA ASN A 199 -22.74 27.57 2.72
C ASN A 199 -21.42 27.36 3.46
N ASN A 200 -20.84 28.41 4.02
CA ASN A 200 -19.47 28.35 4.56
C ASN A 200 -19.32 27.41 5.76
N PHE A 201 -20.31 27.27 6.63
CA PHE A 201 -20.26 26.29 7.71
C PHE A 201 -20.24 24.86 7.18
N LYS A 202 -21.04 24.58 6.14
CA LYS A 202 -21.02 23.28 5.47
C LYS A 202 -19.63 23.03 4.86
N ARG A 203 -19.04 24.03 4.22
CA ARG A 203 -17.67 23.94 3.70
C ARG A 203 -16.67 23.61 4.81
N LEU A 204 -16.76 24.27 5.96
CA LEU A 204 -15.89 24.02 7.11
C LEU A 204 -16.07 22.61 7.69
N VAL A 205 -17.31 22.11 7.80
CA VAL A 205 -17.58 20.72 8.23
C VAL A 205 -16.99 19.72 7.23
N CYS A 206 -17.20 19.93 5.93
CA CYS A 206 -16.64 19.08 4.89
C CYS A 206 -15.11 19.04 4.97
N PHE A 207 -14.48 20.22 5.09
CA PHE A 207 -13.04 20.34 5.23
C PHE A 207 -12.54 19.59 6.47
N ALA A 208 -13.19 19.77 7.63
CA ALA A 208 -12.82 19.09 8.87
C ALA A 208 -12.92 17.56 8.75
N VAL A 209 -13.97 17.04 8.11
CA VAL A 209 -14.15 15.59 7.89
C VAL A 209 -13.09 15.02 6.95
N LEU A 210 -12.69 15.77 5.92
CA LEU A 210 -11.64 15.32 4.99
C LEU A 210 -10.25 15.40 5.62
N PHE A 211 -9.96 16.49 6.34
CA PHE A 211 -8.64 16.76 6.90
C PHE A 211 -8.38 15.97 8.20
N ILE A 212 -9.30 15.99 9.16
CA ILE A 212 -9.15 15.34 10.47
C ILE A 212 -9.65 13.90 10.38
N SER A 213 -8.85 13.06 9.70
CA SER A 213 -9.10 11.62 9.55
C SER A 213 -7.80 10.83 9.74
N GLY A 214 -7.89 9.50 9.86
CA GLY A 214 -6.71 8.63 9.93
C GLY A 214 -5.72 8.81 8.76
N VAL A 215 -6.19 9.26 7.60
CA VAL A 215 -5.39 9.58 6.42
C VAL A 215 -4.25 10.56 6.72
N MET A 216 -4.43 11.44 7.72
CA MET A 216 -3.44 12.45 8.07
C MET A 216 -2.07 11.83 8.43
N LEU A 217 -2.03 10.58 8.91
CA LEU A 217 -0.79 9.86 9.18
C LEU A 217 0.09 9.71 7.93
N LEU A 218 -0.51 9.57 6.74
CA LEU A 218 0.21 9.42 5.47
C LEU A 218 1.10 10.62 5.13
N PHE A 219 0.88 11.77 5.77
CA PHE A 219 1.61 13.01 5.51
C PHE A 219 2.75 13.27 6.49
N PHE A 220 2.83 12.53 7.60
CA PHE A 220 3.91 12.63 8.58
C PHE A 220 5.11 11.76 8.19
N GLY A 221 5.69 12.01 7.01
CA GLY A 221 6.89 11.29 6.55
C GLY A 221 6.69 9.80 6.30
N TYR A 222 5.47 9.40 5.95
CA TYR A 222 5.04 8.01 5.82
C TYR A 222 5.72 7.35 4.61
N ALA A 223 6.45 6.26 4.85
CA ALA A 223 7.32 5.61 3.87
C ALA A 223 6.57 4.62 2.97
N GLU A 224 5.62 5.12 2.18
CA GLU A 224 4.77 4.32 1.30
C GLU A 224 4.44 5.04 0.00
N ASN A 225 3.80 4.33 -0.93
CA ASN A 225 3.39 4.89 -2.23
C ASN A 225 2.06 5.67 -2.18
N TYR A 226 1.25 5.45 -1.15
CA TYR A 226 -0.10 5.99 -1.01
C TYR A 226 -0.22 7.51 -0.75
N PRO A 227 0.74 8.21 -0.10
CA PRO A 227 0.63 9.65 0.11
C PRO A 227 0.39 10.42 -1.19
N LEU A 228 1.18 10.13 -2.24
CA LEU A 228 1.06 10.81 -3.53
C LEU A 228 -0.28 10.53 -4.23
N LEU A 229 -0.89 9.38 -3.94
CA LEU A 229 -2.18 9.02 -4.50
C LEU A 229 -3.29 10.00 -4.11
N TRP A 230 -3.21 10.55 -2.89
CA TRP A 230 -4.20 11.51 -2.38
C TRP A 230 -4.19 12.85 -3.11
N VAL A 231 -3.06 13.23 -3.73
CA VAL A 231 -3.00 14.37 -4.65
C VAL A 231 -3.87 14.09 -5.87
N PHE A 232 -3.73 12.90 -6.45
CA PHE A 232 -4.43 12.54 -7.67
C PHE A 232 -5.92 12.28 -7.45
N ILE A 233 -6.28 11.63 -6.33
CA ILE A 233 -7.66 11.44 -5.91
C ILE A 233 -8.34 12.79 -5.64
N GLY A 234 -7.68 13.70 -4.92
CA GLY A 234 -8.20 15.05 -4.65
C GLY A 234 -8.50 15.83 -5.93
N GLY A 235 -7.56 15.83 -6.88
CA GLY A 235 -7.74 16.46 -8.19
C GLY A 235 -8.86 15.83 -9.02
N PHE A 236 -8.92 14.50 -9.08
CA PHE A 236 -9.98 13.76 -9.78
C PHE A 236 -11.36 14.14 -9.24
N ILE A 237 -11.53 14.15 -7.92
CA ILE A 237 -12.80 14.47 -7.27
C ILE A 237 -13.17 15.94 -7.50
N TYR A 238 -12.24 16.89 -7.29
CA TYR A 238 -12.51 18.31 -7.47
C TYR A 238 -13.01 18.61 -8.89
N PHE A 239 -12.26 18.16 -9.91
CA PHE A 239 -12.63 18.38 -11.31
C PHE A 239 -13.86 17.57 -11.73
N GLY A 240 -14.09 16.41 -11.12
CA GLY A 240 -15.31 15.62 -11.29
C GLY A 240 -16.55 16.35 -10.76
N VAL A 241 -16.50 16.88 -9.54
CA VAL A 241 -17.60 17.71 -8.99
C VAL A 241 -17.81 18.95 -9.86
N LYS A 242 -16.73 19.64 -10.28
CA LYS A 242 -16.81 20.78 -11.21
C LYS A 242 -17.55 20.42 -12.50
N ARG A 243 -17.30 19.22 -13.04
CA ARG A 243 -17.98 18.70 -14.23
C ARG A 243 -19.46 18.46 -14.00
N THR A 244 -19.86 17.97 -12.83
CA THR A 244 -21.29 17.81 -12.49
C THR A 244 -22.03 19.14 -12.36
N GLN A 245 -21.34 20.21 -11.91
CA GLN A 245 -21.96 21.52 -11.67
C GLN A 245 -21.92 22.44 -12.90
N SER A 246 -20.74 22.83 -13.37
CA SER A 246 -20.57 23.80 -14.47
C SER A 246 -20.46 23.16 -15.85
N GLY A 247 -20.22 21.84 -15.92
CA GLY A 247 -19.92 21.14 -17.18
C GLY A 247 -18.45 21.20 -17.60
N GLY A 248 -17.61 22.04 -17.00
CA GLY A 248 -16.15 22.06 -17.22
C GLY A 248 -15.40 21.06 -16.33
N GLY A 249 -14.15 20.71 -16.68
CA GLY A 249 -13.28 19.87 -15.83
C GLY A 249 -13.10 18.41 -16.24
N LEU A 250 -13.79 17.94 -17.29
CA LEU A 250 -13.68 16.55 -17.74
C LEU A 250 -12.24 16.14 -18.08
N LEU A 251 -11.54 16.94 -18.90
CA LEU A 251 -10.15 16.65 -19.29
C LEU A 251 -9.22 16.60 -18.08
N ALA A 252 -9.34 17.57 -17.17
CA ALA A 252 -8.53 17.62 -15.96
C ALA A 252 -8.79 16.39 -15.07
N ALA A 253 -10.06 16.01 -14.86
CA ALA A 253 -10.38 14.78 -14.13
C ALA A 253 -9.74 13.55 -14.79
N GLY A 254 -9.75 13.46 -16.12
CA GLY A 254 -9.09 12.38 -16.87
C GLY A 254 -7.58 12.35 -16.69
N ILE A 255 -6.91 13.52 -16.69
CA ILE A 255 -5.47 13.63 -16.44
C ILE A 255 -5.14 13.18 -15.02
N PHE A 256 -5.87 13.65 -14.01
CA PHE A 256 -5.67 13.26 -12.62
C PHE A 256 -5.89 11.76 -12.39
N LEU A 257 -6.91 11.17 -13.04
CA LEU A 257 -7.12 9.72 -13.02
C LEU A 257 -5.96 8.95 -13.66
N LEU A 258 -5.47 9.41 -14.83
CA LEU A 258 -4.35 8.78 -15.52
C LEU A 258 -3.07 8.84 -14.69
N LEU A 259 -2.76 10.00 -14.09
CA LEU A 259 -1.60 10.15 -13.21
C LEU A 259 -1.72 9.26 -11.97
N GLY A 260 -2.92 9.14 -11.40
CA GLY A 260 -3.21 8.17 -10.34
C GLY A 260 -2.93 6.72 -10.74
N LEU A 261 -3.32 6.32 -11.96
CA LEU A 261 -3.07 4.97 -12.50
C LEU A 261 -1.59 4.67 -12.73
N LEU A 262 -0.80 5.70 -13.06
CA LEU A 262 0.65 5.58 -13.19
C LEU A 262 1.34 5.42 -11.83
N VAL A 263 0.81 6.02 -10.77
CA VAL A 263 1.32 5.85 -9.40
C VAL A 263 0.95 4.50 -8.83
N HIS A 264 -0.33 4.13 -8.88
CA HIS A 264 -0.81 2.88 -8.32
C HIS A 264 -2.05 2.35 -9.03
N LEU A 265 -2.05 1.04 -9.33
CA LEU A 265 -3.15 0.35 -10.03
C LEU A 265 -4.50 0.50 -9.32
N GLN A 266 -4.52 0.67 -8.00
CA GLN A 266 -5.76 0.78 -7.22
C GLN A 266 -6.68 1.93 -7.63
N THR A 267 -6.16 2.95 -8.30
CA THR A 267 -6.98 4.05 -8.83
C THR A 267 -7.93 3.62 -9.95
N VAL A 268 -7.81 2.38 -10.44
CA VAL A 268 -8.78 1.74 -11.33
C VAL A 268 -10.22 1.79 -10.78
N ILE A 269 -10.40 1.83 -9.45
CA ILE A 269 -11.71 1.94 -8.81
C ILE A 269 -12.47 3.22 -9.18
N PHE A 270 -11.78 4.26 -9.65
CA PHE A 270 -12.37 5.53 -10.05
C PHE A 270 -12.76 5.58 -11.54
N ILE A 271 -12.39 4.58 -12.35
CA ILE A 271 -12.75 4.51 -13.78
C ILE A 271 -14.27 4.57 -13.99
N PRO A 272 -15.11 3.81 -13.26
CA PRO A 272 -16.56 3.90 -13.41
C PRO A 272 -17.11 5.32 -13.13
N ALA A 273 -16.52 6.02 -12.15
CA ALA A 273 -16.88 7.40 -11.85
C ALA A 273 -16.49 8.35 -12.98
N TYR A 274 -15.35 8.12 -13.65
CA TYR A 274 -14.97 8.90 -14.84
C TYR A 274 -15.89 8.61 -16.04
N VAL A 275 -16.27 7.35 -16.25
CA VAL A 275 -17.27 6.98 -17.27
C VAL A 275 -18.58 7.73 -17.02
N PHE A 276 -19.04 7.82 -15.77
CA PHE A 276 -20.20 8.63 -15.41
C PHE A 276 -20.02 10.11 -15.84
N LEU A 277 -18.85 10.72 -15.61
CA LEU A 277 -18.57 12.12 -15.97
C LEU A 277 -18.63 12.39 -17.49
N LEU A 278 -18.34 11.39 -18.32
CA LEU A 278 -18.48 11.50 -19.78
C LEU A 278 -19.92 11.77 -20.18
N PHE A 279 -20.88 11.11 -19.52
CA PHE A 279 -22.29 11.11 -19.90
C PHE A 279 -23.19 12.00 -19.03
N CYS A 280 -22.69 12.56 -17.92
CA CYS A 280 -23.52 13.33 -17.00
C CYS A 280 -23.92 14.73 -17.49
N LYS A 281 -23.17 15.34 -18.42
CA LYS A 281 -23.42 16.68 -18.99
C LYS A 281 -22.88 16.85 -20.43
N GLY A 282 -23.31 17.90 -21.13
CA GLY A 282 -22.78 18.31 -22.44
C GLY A 282 -23.07 17.33 -23.58
N LYS A 283 -22.17 17.24 -24.57
CA LYS A 283 -22.33 16.36 -25.76
C LYS A 283 -22.54 14.89 -25.40
N GLY A 284 -21.85 14.40 -24.36
CA GLY A 284 -22.01 13.01 -23.90
C GLY A 284 -23.41 12.74 -23.34
N TYR A 285 -24.02 13.68 -22.64
CA TYR A 285 -25.41 13.55 -22.18
C TYR A 285 -26.41 13.49 -23.34
N TYR A 286 -26.20 14.31 -24.39
CA TYR A 286 -27.00 14.22 -25.61
C TYR A 286 -26.84 12.87 -26.31
N LEU A 287 -25.61 12.35 -26.40
CA LEU A 287 -25.34 11.02 -26.95
C LEU A 287 -26.02 9.91 -26.14
N TYR A 288 -25.93 9.96 -24.81
CA TYR A 288 -26.64 9.05 -23.91
C TYR A 288 -28.14 9.06 -24.18
N LYS A 289 -28.76 10.24 -24.28
CA LYS A 289 -30.19 10.37 -24.61
C LYS A 289 -30.52 9.85 -26.00
N LYS A 290 -29.68 10.13 -27.00
CA LYS A 290 -29.87 9.69 -28.39
C LYS A 290 -29.83 8.16 -28.52
N LEU A 291 -28.88 7.51 -27.83
CA LEU A 291 -28.73 6.06 -27.87
C LEU A 291 -29.79 5.33 -27.02
N GLY A 292 -30.29 5.96 -25.96
CA GLY A 292 -31.43 5.47 -25.18
C GLY A 292 -31.25 4.03 -24.67
N ILE A 293 -32.10 3.11 -25.11
CA ILE A 293 -32.03 1.69 -24.72
C ILE A 293 -30.72 1.03 -25.20
N TRP A 294 -30.21 1.39 -26.37
CA TRP A 294 -28.98 0.81 -26.92
C TRP A 294 -27.75 1.13 -26.09
N PHE A 295 -27.72 2.30 -25.43
CA PHE A 295 -26.67 2.62 -24.47
C PHE A 295 -26.68 1.65 -23.28
N ARG A 296 -27.88 1.36 -22.74
CA ARG A 296 -28.03 0.42 -21.61
C ARG A 296 -27.65 -1.00 -22.01
N VAL A 297 -28.04 -1.44 -23.21
CA VAL A 297 -27.63 -2.73 -23.78
C VAL A 297 -26.10 -2.78 -23.93
N PHE A 298 -25.49 -1.75 -24.51
CA PHE A 298 -24.03 -1.67 -24.65
C PHE A 298 -23.30 -1.75 -23.31
N VAL A 299 -23.72 -0.96 -22.31
CA VAL A 299 -23.15 -1.01 -20.96
C VAL A 299 -23.34 -2.40 -20.33
N GLY A 300 -24.49 -3.04 -20.54
CA GLY A 300 -24.77 -4.40 -20.10
C GLY A 300 -23.80 -5.41 -20.72
N VAL A 301 -23.59 -5.36 -22.04
CA VAL A 301 -22.67 -6.25 -22.76
C VAL A 301 -21.23 -6.07 -22.28
N ILE A 302 -20.75 -4.83 -22.16
CA ILE A 302 -19.39 -4.54 -21.67
C ILE A 302 -19.23 -5.01 -20.21
N SER A 303 -20.21 -4.76 -19.35
CA SER A 303 -20.16 -5.20 -17.96
C SER A 303 -20.12 -6.72 -17.86
N SER A 304 -20.95 -7.43 -18.64
CA SER A 304 -20.93 -8.89 -18.71
C SER A 304 -19.59 -9.43 -19.24
N ALA A 305 -19.02 -8.79 -20.27
CA ALA A 305 -17.70 -9.17 -20.79
C ALA A 305 -16.59 -8.99 -19.73
N LEU A 306 -16.62 -7.90 -18.96
CA LEU A 306 -15.68 -7.67 -17.86
C LEU A 306 -15.84 -8.70 -16.74
N VAL A 307 -17.07 -9.09 -16.40
CA VAL A 307 -17.35 -10.16 -15.42
C VAL A 307 -16.82 -11.51 -15.92
N ILE A 308 -17.07 -11.85 -17.19
CA ILE A 308 -16.54 -13.09 -17.81
C ILE A 308 -15.00 -13.07 -17.79
N LEU A 309 -14.38 -11.97 -18.18
CA LEU A 309 -12.93 -11.82 -18.17
C LEU A 309 -12.37 -11.94 -16.75
N PHE A 310 -13.04 -11.34 -15.76
CA PHE A 310 -12.68 -11.47 -14.35
C PHE A 310 -12.70 -12.93 -13.91
N PHE A 311 -13.79 -13.67 -14.16
CA PHE A 311 -13.89 -15.08 -13.80
C PHE A 311 -12.89 -15.95 -14.56
N TYR A 312 -12.67 -15.68 -15.85
CA TYR A 312 -11.62 -16.36 -16.61
C TYR A 312 -10.25 -16.15 -15.97
N LYS A 313 -9.89 -14.90 -15.65
CA LYS A 313 -8.61 -14.56 -15.05
C LYS A 313 -8.47 -15.12 -13.63
N TYR A 314 -9.52 -15.03 -12.82
CA TYR A 314 -9.60 -15.62 -11.49
C TYR A 314 -9.41 -17.14 -11.54
N ASN A 315 -9.95 -17.82 -12.56
CA ASN A 315 -9.83 -19.26 -12.72
C ASN A 315 -8.50 -19.73 -13.32
N THR A 316 -7.82 -18.90 -14.11
CA THR A 316 -6.61 -19.28 -14.86
C THR A 316 -5.30 -18.69 -14.32
N ASP A 317 -5.36 -17.61 -13.56
CA ASP A 317 -4.19 -16.92 -13.01
C ASP A 317 -4.22 -16.94 -11.49
N LEU A 318 -3.28 -17.68 -10.90
CA LEU A 318 -3.17 -17.86 -9.47
C LEU A 318 -2.74 -16.59 -8.73
N TYR A 319 -1.87 -15.77 -9.34
CA TYR A 319 -1.47 -14.48 -8.77
C TYR A 319 -2.69 -13.56 -8.68
N PHE A 320 -3.45 -13.47 -9.78
CA PHE A 320 -4.67 -12.68 -9.81
C PHE A 320 -5.72 -13.19 -8.81
N ARG A 321 -5.91 -14.52 -8.71
CA ARG A 321 -6.80 -15.12 -7.70
C ARG A 321 -6.38 -14.75 -6.27
N ASN A 322 -5.08 -14.78 -5.98
CA ASN A 322 -4.55 -14.51 -4.65
C ASN A 322 -4.69 -13.05 -4.20
N ILE A 323 -5.06 -12.12 -5.08
CA ILE A 323 -5.37 -10.73 -4.71
C ILE A 323 -6.71 -10.64 -3.95
N PHE A 324 -7.62 -11.59 -4.15
CA PHE A 324 -8.98 -11.55 -3.61
C PHE A 324 -9.17 -12.53 -2.44
N LEU A 325 -10.09 -12.20 -1.55
CA LEU A 325 -10.54 -13.09 -0.50
C LEU A 325 -11.47 -14.18 -1.08
N PRO A 326 -11.30 -15.45 -0.69
CA PRO A 326 -12.28 -16.47 -1.02
C PRO A 326 -13.56 -16.26 -0.20
N LEU A 327 -14.70 -16.72 -0.75
CA LEU A 327 -16.04 -16.36 -0.26
C LEU A 327 -16.33 -16.83 1.18
N LEU A 328 -16.16 -18.13 1.43
CA LEU A 328 -16.63 -18.79 2.68
C LEU A 328 -15.49 -19.26 3.60
N GLN A 329 -14.38 -19.73 3.02
CA GLN A 329 -13.23 -20.23 3.76
C GLN A 329 -11.98 -19.48 3.32
N GLY A 330 -11.19 -19.01 4.28
CA GLY A 330 -9.95 -18.29 4.01
C GLY A 330 -8.89 -19.19 3.36
N LYS A 331 -7.75 -18.59 3.04
CA LYS A 331 -6.59 -19.33 2.49
C LYS A 331 -6.01 -20.28 3.54
N ASN A 332 -5.25 -21.30 3.14
CA ASN A 332 -4.63 -22.25 4.06
C ASN A 332 -3.79 -21.58 5.16
N SER A 333 -3.15 -20.46 4.83
CA SER A 333 -2.38 -19.66 5.78
C SER A 333 -3.25 -18.92 6.80
N TYR A 334 -4.53 -18.65 6.51
CA TYR A 334 -5.45 -18.03 7.45
C TYR A 334 -6.92 -18.45 7.20
N PRO A 335 -7.33 -19.68 7.53
CA PRO A 335 -8.62 -20.25 7.13
C PRO A 335 -9.85 -19.52 7.69
N GLU A 336 -9.70 -18.86 8.84
CA GLU A 336 -10.77 -18.12 9.51
C GLU A 336 -11.05 -16.74 8.89
N TYR A 337 -10.17 -16.26 7.99
CA TYR A 337 -10.27 -14.95 7.37
C TYR A 337 -10.74 -15.08 5.91
N ALA A 338 -12.06 -15.16 5.76
CA ALA A 338 -12.76 -15.21 4.48
C ALA A 338 -13.54 -13.92 4.21
N LEU A 339 -14.00 -13.73 2.97
CA LEU A 339 -14.77 -12.57 2.55
C LEU A 339 -16.04 -12.35 3.40
N LEU A 340 -16.79 -13.42 3.71
CA LEU A 340 -17.98 -13.37 4.57
C LEU A 340 -17.71 -13.73 6.04
N SER A 341 -16.44 -13.71 6.48
CA SER A 341 -16.10 -14.02 7.87
C SER A 341 -16.38 -12.84 8.81
N TRP A 342 -16.63 -13.14 10.09
CA TRP A 342 -16.85 -12.11 11.10
C TRP A 342 -15.61 -11.25 11.35
N LYS A 343 -14.41 -11.83 11.25
CA LYS A 343 -13.14 -11.09 11.38
C LYS A 343 -13.02 -10.01 10.31
N HIS A 344 -13.31 -10.36 9.06
CA HIS A 344 -13.26 -9.41 7.94
C HIS A 344 -14.32 -8.31 8.07
N ALA A 345 -15.55 -8.66 8.48
CA ALA A 345 -16.60 -7.66 8.73
C ALA A 345 -16.21 -6.65 9.83
N ILE A 346 -15.63 -7.12 10.94
CA ILE A 346 -15.11 -6.28 12.02
C ILE A 346 -13.98 -5.37 11.52
N ASP A 347 -13.10 -5.89 10.67
CA ASP A 347 -11.99 -5.12 10.10
C ASP A 347 -12.46 -3.99 9.17
N ILE A 348 -13.50 -4.23 8.36
CA ILE A 348 -14.15 -3.17 7.57
C ILE A 348 -14.72 -2.08 8.49
N ILE A 349 -15.40 -2.46 9.57
CA ILE A 349 -15.95 -1.50 10.54
C ILE A 349 -14.82 -0.67 11.17
N ASN A 350 -13.73 -1.30 11.61
CA ASN A 350 -12.57 -0.60 12.16
C ASN A 350 -11.96 0.38 11.15
N GLN A 351 -11.75 -0.05 9.90
CA GLN A 351 -11.24 0.82 8.84
C GLN A 351 -12.17 2.02 8.59
N MET A 352 -13.50 1.81 8.56
CA MET A 352 -14.45 2.89 8.38
C MET A 352 -14.47 3.87 9.57
N ILE A 353 -14.37 3.39 10.81
CA ILE A 353 -14.31 4.25 12.00
C ILE A 353 -13.03 5.08 12.03
N LEU A 354 -11.90 4.49 11.60
CA LEU A 354 -10.61 5.17 11.53
C LEU A 354 -10.62 6.30 10.48
N LEU A 355 -11.19 6.03 9.30
CA LEU A 355 -11.21 6.97 8.17
C LEU A 355 -12.38 7.95 8.19
N SER A 356 -13.51 7.59 8.81
CA SER A 356 -14.70 8.41 8.94
C SER A 356 -15.30 8.32 10.34
N PRO A 357 -14.69 8.98 11.34
CA PRO A 357 -15.17 8.93 12.72
C PRO A 357 -16.62 9.42 12.90
N LEU A 358 -17.08 10.31 12.02
CA LEU A 358 -18.43 10.88 12.03
C LEU A 358 -19.43 10.10 11.18
N LEU A 359 -19.04 8.94 10.62
CA LEU A 359 -19.89 8.17 9.70
C LEU A 359 -21.30 7.90 10.26
N PRO A 360 -21.49 7.43 11.52
CA PRO A 360 -22.84 7.17 12.04
C PRO A 360 -23.73 8.42 12.09
N LEU A 361 -23.15 9.57 12.42
CA LEU A 361 -23.88 10.85 12.45
C LEU A 361 -24.22 11.35 11.04
N MET A 362 -23.30 11.19 10.09
CA MET A 362 -23.52 11.54 8.69
C MET A 362 -24.59 10.67 8.05
N ILE A 363 -24.64 9.37 8.38
CA ILE A 363 -25.72 8.47 7.95
C ILE A 363 -27.06 8.96 8.51
N PHE A 364 -27.12 9.30 9.80
CA PHE A 364 -28.35 9.83 10.41
C PHE A 364 -28.85 11.11 9.73
N TRP A 365 -27.96 12.08 9.46
CA TRP A 365 -28.32 13.31 8.74
C TRP A 365 -28.74 13.04 7.30
N SER A 366 -28.18 12.01 6.65
CA SER A 366 -28.52 11.64 5.27
C SER A 366 -29.90 10.97 5.16
N ALA A 367 -30.29 10.18 6.16
CA ALA A 367 -31.47 9.32 6.14
C ALA A 367 -32.81 10.09 6.04
N LYS A 368 -32.84 11.35 6.48
CA LYS A 368 -34.06 12.19 6.48
C LYS A 368 -34.29 12.97 5.17
N ASN A 369 -33.49 12.75 4.12
CA ASN A 369 -33.57 13.54 2.89
C ASN A 369 -34.48 12.92 1.81
N SER A 370 -35.07 13.79 0.98
CA SER A 370 -35.94 13.36 -0.12
C SER A 370 -35.19 12.58 -1.20
N ALA A 371 -35.86 11.65 -1.86
CA ALA A 371 -35.34 10.90 -3.01
C ALA A 371 -34.84 11.79 -4.17
N LYS A 372 -35.21 13.07 -4.21
CA LYS A 372 -34.74 14.05 -5.20
C LYS A 372 -33.28 14.45 -4.98
N SER A 373 -32.82 14.53 -3.73
CA SER A 373 -31.42 14.88 -3.39
C SER A 373 -30.42 13.84 -3.89
N TRP A 374 -30.80 12.57 -3.83
CA TRP A 374 -30.03 11.41 -4.30
C TRP A 374 -29.82 11.40 -5.82
N LYS A 375 -30.70 12.08 -6.58
CA LYS A 375 -30.67 12.12 -8.05
C LYS A 375 -29.83 13.26 -8.61
N SER A 376 -29.25 14.12 -7.78
CA SER A 376 -28.35 15.17 -8.28
C SER A 376 -27.10 14.56 -8.92
N SER A 377 -26.60 15.14 -10.01
CA SER A 377 -25.42 14.60 -10.70
C SER A 377 -24.19 14.52 -9.79
N GLN A 378 -24.08 15.43 -8.82
CA GLN A 378 -23.03 15.43 -7.80
C GLN A 378 -23.16 14.26 -6.82
N ALA A 379 -24.37 14.02 -6.29
CA ALA A 379 -24.63 12.88 -5.41
C ALA A 379 -24.40 11.55 -6.15
N LEU A 380 -24.85 11.43 -7.41
CA LEU A 380 -24.61 10.24 -8.21
C LEU A 380 -23.11 10.00 -8.48
N PHE A 381 -22.35 11.04 -8.82
CA PHE A 381 -20.90 10.94 -9.02
C PHE A 381 -20.18 10.41 -7.77
N THR A 382 -20.46 11.02 -6.62
CA THR A 382 -19.86 10.62 -5.33
C THR A 382 -20.37 9.25 -4.86
N ALA A 383 -21.62 8.89 -5.14
CA ALA A 383 -22.18 7.57 -4.87
C ALA A 383 -21.46 6.47 -5.67
N VAL A 384 -21.14 6.72 -6.95
CA VAL A 384 -20.38 5.76 -7.77
C VAL A 384 -19.00 5.54 -7.15
N ILE A 385 -18.31 6.60 -6.71
CA ILE A 385 -17.04 6.47 -6.00
C ILE A 385 -17.20 5.66 -4.71
N ALA A 386 -18.21 5.97 -3.89
CA ALA A 386 -18.50 5.26 -2.65
C ALA A 386 -18.74 3.75 -2.89
N PHE A 387 -19.57 3.42 -3.87
CA PHE A 387 -19.93 2.04 -4.21
C PHE A 387 -18.70 1.20 -4.60
N PHE A 388 -17.87 1.68 -5.52
CA PHE A 388 -16.68 0.95 -5.93
C PHE A 388 -15.60 0.92 -4.85
N SER A 389 -15.54 1.91 -3.96
CA SER A 389 -14.66 1.91 -2.79
C SER A 389 -15.09 0.86 -1.75
N ILE A 390 -16.40 0.69 -1.53
CA ILE A 390 -16.95 -0.34 -0.64
C ILE A 390 -16.73 -1.74 -1.22
N ILE A 391 -16.89 -1.91 -2.53
CA ILE A 391 -16.54 -3.19 -3.18
C ILE A 391 -15.05 -3.49 -3.01
N TYR A 392 -14.19 -2.50 -3.23
CA TYR A 392 -12.74 -2.65 -3.13
C TYR A 392 -12.30 -3.17 -1.75
N ILE A 393 -12.77 -2.54 -0.66
CA ILE A 393 -12.45 -2.98 0.69
C ILE A 393 -13.05 -4.37 1.01
N PHE A 394 -14.18 -4.71 0.40
CA PHE A 394 -14.90 -5.96 0.67
C PHE A 394 -14.32 -7.18 -0.04
N ILE A 395 -13.61 -7.03 -1.16
CA ILE A 395 -13.17 -8.19 -1.96
C ILE A 395 -11.66 -8.48 -1.86
N LEU A 396 -10.85 -7.49 -1.51
CA LEU A 396 -9.40 -7.63 -1.51
C LEU A 396 -8.87 -8.30 -0.25
N ASP A 397 -7.79 -9.06 -0.41
CA ASP A 397 -7.11 -9.69 0.70
C ASP A 397 -5.99 -8.78 1.27
N PRO A 398 -6.10 -8.29 2.53
CA PRO A 398 -5.02 -7.58 3.19
C PRO A 398 -3.89 -8.56 3.56
N GLY A 399 -2.86 -8.65 2.71
CA GLY A 399 -1.76 -9.61 2.84
C GLY A 399 -1.04 -9.57 4.19
N LEU A 400 -0.92 -8.39 4.79
CA LEU A 400 -0.32 -8.17 6.11
C LEU A 400 -1.34 -8.18 7.24
N GLY A 401 -2.64 -8.36 6.95
CA GLY A 401 -3.74 -8.15 7.89
C GLY A 401 -4.21 -6.69 7.89
N MET A 402 -5.52 -6.49 8.03
CA MET A 402 -6.15 -5.18 7.82
C MET A 402 -5.55 -4.03 8.65
N PRO A 403 -5.17 -4.21 9.94
CA PRO A 403 -4.60 -3.12 10.74
C PRO A 403 -3.26 -2.61 10.20
N ARG A 404 -2.45 -3.50 9.63
CA ARG A 404 -1.13 -3.16 9.07
C ARG A 404 -1.24 -2.64 7.64
N ASP A 405 -2.16 -3.18 6.84
CA ASP A 405 -2.49 -2.73 5.47
C ASP A 405 -3.53 -1.61 5.41
N TRP A 406 -3.76 -0.88 6.51
CA TRP A 406 -4.83 0.13 6.58
C TRP A 406 -4.70 1.21 5.49
N ASP A 407 -3.48 1.50 5.05
CA ASP A 407 -3.11 2.51 4.07
C ASP A 407 -3.52 2.14 2.65
N LEU A 408 -3.44 0.86 2.28
CA LEU A 408 -4.00 0.28 1.05
C LEU A 408 -5.49 0.64 0.92
N PHE A 409 -6.21 0.67 2.05
CA PHE A 409 -7.63 0.98 2.12
C PHE A 409 -7.94 2.41 2.56
N SER A 410 -6.94 3.30 2.68
CA SER A 410 -7.11 4.66 3.22
C SER A 410 -8.12 5.51 2.43
N MET A 411 -8.22 5.30 1.12
CA MET A 411 -9.11 6.03 0.22
C MET A 411 -10.58 5.62 0.30
N THR A 412 -10.92 4.55 1.03
CA THR A 412 -12.23 3.90 0.90
C THR A 412 -13.39 4.71 1.48
N ALA A 413 -13.12 5.59 2.43
CA ALA A 413 -14.15 6.43 3.06
C ALA A 413 -14.45 7.74 2.30
N ILE A 414 -13.55 8.23 1.43
CA ILE A 414 -13.72 9.57 0.82
C ILE A 414 -14.99 9.68 -0.02
N GLY A 415 -15.28 8.65 -0.84
CA GLY A 415 -16.49 8.60 -1.65
C GLY A 415 -17.75 8.62 -0.80
N LEU A 416 -17.77 7.80 0.26
CA LEU A 416 -18.90 7.70 1.18
C LEU A 416 -19.12 9.02 1.94
N ASN A 417 -18.06 9.62 2.46
CA ASN A 417 -18.11 10.91 3.15
C ASN A 417 -18.71 11.99 2.24
N LEU A 418 -18.20 12.11 1.01
CA LEU A 418 -18.68 13.12 0.05
C LEU A 418 -20.08 12.83 -0.49
N PHE A 419 -20.46 11.55 -0.61
CA PHE A 419 -21.82 11.15 -0.98
C PHE A 419 -22.81 11.54 0.10
N LEU A 420 -22.56 11.11 1.34
CA LEU A 420 -23.38 11.49 2.49
C LEU A 420 -23.42 13.01 2.62
N PHE A 421 -22.30 13.72 2.41
CA PHE A 421 -22.28 15.18 2.40
C PHE A 421 -23.11 15.78 1.25
N SER A 422 -23.14 15.17 0.07
CA SER A 422 -23.93 15.65 -1.05
C SER A 422 -25.43 15.46 -0.84
N VAL A 423 -25.83 14.50 0.00
CA VAL A 423 -27.24 14.15 0.25
C VAL A 423 -27.77 14.74 1.57
N SER A 424 -26.93 14.89 2.61
CA SER A 424 -27.35 15.19 4.00
C SER A 424 -27.82 16.62 4.26
N PHE A 425 -27.53 17.57 3.37
CA PHE A 425 -27.49 18.98 3.76
C PHE A 425 -28.77 19.79 3.44
N ASN A 426 -29.95 19.20 3.66
CA ASN A 426 -31.13 19.95 4.11
C ASN A 426 -31.23 20.01 5.65
N THR A 427 -30.17 19.63 6.37
CA THR A 427 -30.09 19.75 7.84
C THR A 427 -30.21 21.21 8.28
N ASP A 428 -30.95 21.44 9.38
CA ASP A 428 -31.13 22.73 10.03
C ASP A 428 -29.76 23.40 10.34
N MET A 429 -29.59 24.65 9.89
CA MET A 429 -28.35 25.39 10.07
C MET A 429 -28.08 25.71 11.54
N ASP A 430 -29.12 25.93 12.32
CA ASP A 430 -28.99 26.22 13.74
C ASP A 430 -28.52 24.97 14.50
N LEU A 431 -28.98 23.79 14.08
CA LEU A 431 -28.47 22.51 14.57
C LEU A 431 -26.96 22.39 14.33
N LEU A 432 -26.51 22.59 13.09
CA LEU A 432 -25.10 22.44 12.72
C LEU A 432 -24.23 23.44 13.47
N LYS A 433 -24.63 24.72 13.57
CA LYS A 433 -23.90 25.75 14.31
C LYS A 433 -23.69 25.37 15.77
N ARG A 434 -24.72 24.81 16.42
CA ARG A 434 -24.66 24.40 17.83
C ARG A 434 -23.75 23.20 18.05
N LEU A 435 -23.75 22.23 17.14
CA LEU A 435 -22.97 20.99 17.29
C LEU A 435 -21.50 21.14 16.86
N LEU A 436 -21.18 22.10 15.98
CA LEU A 436 -19.88 22.19 15.32
C LEU A 436 -18.66 22.20 16.26
N PRO A 437 -18.66 22.94 17.40
CA PRO A 437 -17.55 22.86 18.35
C PRO A 437 -17.32 21.45 18.91
N SER A 438 -18.39 20.74 19.28
CA SER A 438 -18.31 19.36 19.78
C SER A 438 -17.90 18.37 18.68
N LEU A 439 -18.34 18.60 17.44
CA LEU A 439 -17.94 17.77 16.27
C LEU A 439 -16.45 17.86 15.98
N ILE A 440 -15.90 19.08 15.92
CA ILE A 440 -14.46 19.28 15.69
C ILE A 440 -13.65 18.65 16.83
N LEU A 441 -14.09 18.86 18.07
CA LEU A 441 -13.41 18.29 19.23
C LEU A 441 -13.46 16.75 19.22
N TYR A 442 -14.59 16.16 18.85
CA TYR A 442 -14.71 14.71 18.66
C TYR A 442 -13.78 14.19 17.56
N LEU A 443 -13.65 14.88 16.42
CA LEU A 443 -12.71 14.47 15.36
C LEU A 443 -11.26 14.45 15.88
N ILE A 444 -10.86 15.46 16.65
CA ILE A 444 -9.54 15.51 17.29
C ILE A 444 -9.37 14.34 18.27
N ILE A 445 -10.36 14.08 19.12
CA ILE A 445 -10.39 12.95 20.08
C ILE A 445 -10.31 11.60 19.35
N ALA A 446 -10.96 11.47 18.19
CA ALA A 446 -10.99 10.22 17.44
C ALA A 446 -9.66 9.92 16.71
N VAL A 447 -8.98 10.95 16.20
CA VAL A 447 -7.81 10.78 15.32
C VAL A 447 -6.48 10.95 16.05
N SER A 448 -6.40 11.85 17.04
CA SER A 448 -5.13 12.15 17.71
C SER A 448 -4.45 10.94 18.35
N PRO A 449 -5.14 9.96 18.99
CA PRO A 449 -4.46 8.80 19.55
C PRO A 449 -3.78 7.94 18.48
N PHE A 450 -4.40 7.78 17.31
CA PHE A 450 -3.80 7.04 16.19
C PHE A 450 -2.49 7.68 15.72
N LEU A 451 -2.47 9.02 15.63
CA LEU A 451 -1.25 9.75 15.28
C LEU A 451 -0.20 9.63 16.38
N LEU A 452 -0.55 9.93 17.64
CA LEU A 452 0.40 9.92 18.75
C LEU A 452 1.06 8.55 18.97
N VAL A 453 0.34 7.46 18.68
CA VAL A 453 0.91 6.11 18.69
C VAL A 453 1.94 5.96 17.57
N ASN A 454 1.60 6.35 16.34
CA ASN A 454 2.46 6.09 15.18
C ASN A 454 3.60 7.11 14.98
N LEU A 455 3.51 8.27 15.61
CA LEU A 455 4.56 9.31 15.62
C LEU A 455 5.57 9.14 16.77
N ASN A 456 5.52 8.00 17.47
CA ASN A 456 6.49 7.64 18.51
C ASN A 456 6.89 6.16 18.37
N ALA A 457 8.19 5.88 18.22
CA ALA A 457 8.65 4.52 17.95
C ALA A 457 8.25 3.51 19.04
N GLY A 458 8.31 3.89 20.32
CA GLY A 458 7.96 2.99 21.43
C GLY A 458 6.46 2.63 21.45
N HIS A 459 5.59 3.61 21.19
CA HIS A 459 4.15 3.34 21.07
C HIS A 459 3.83 2.54 19.81
N SER A 460 4.49 2.83 18.68
CA SER A 460 4.36 2.05 17.44
C SER A 460 4.75 0.59 17.63
N ILE A 461 5.79 0.28 18.42
CA ILE A 461 6.18 -1.10 18.75
C ILE A 461 5.06 -1.79 19.52
N LYS A 462 4.52 -1.17 20.58
CA LYS A 462 3.40 -1.74 21.36
C LYS A 462 2.17 -2.01 20.48
N TYR A 463 1.88 -1.09 19.56
CA TYR A 463 0.79 -1.27 18.61
C TYR A 463 1.06 -2.39 17.60
N LEU A 464 2.28 -2.49 17.09
CA LEU A 464 2.71 -3.60 16.23
C LEU A 464 2.57 -4.94 16.93
N GLU A 465 2.98 -5.05 18.20
CA GLU A 465 2.83 -6.28 18.99
C GLU A 465 1.35 -6.69 19.11
N TYR A 466 0.45 -5.73 19.37
CA TYR A 466 -0.98 -5.97 19.39
C TYR A 466 -1.52 -6.45 18.03
N THR A 467 -1.18 -5.77 16.93
CA THR A 467 -1.63 -6.19 15.59
C THR A 467 -1.01 -7.53 15.16
N ASN A 468 0.21 -7.86 15.61
CA ASN A 468 0.81 -9.18 15.46
C ASN A 468 0.03 -10.26 16.21
N ARG A 469 -0.47 -9.96 17.43
CA ARG A 469 -1.33 -10.88 18.18
C ARG A 469 -2.70 -11.08 17.52
N LEU A 470 -3.30 -10.04 16.94
CA LEU A 470 -4.58 -10.13 16.24
C LEU A 470 -4.52 -11.04 15.02
N ASP A 471 -3.45 -10.94 14.24
CA ASP A 471 -3.27 -11.63 12.96
C ASP A 471 -1.96 -12.43 12.95
N LYS A 472 -1.81 -13.31 13.94
CA LYS A 472 -0.64 -14.19 14.12
C LYS A 472 -0.23 -14.92 12.82
N PRO A 473 -1.13 -15.51 12.02
CA PRO A 473 -0.70 -16.21 10.80
C PRO A 473 -0.09 -15.30 9.73
N ARG A 474 -0.32 -13.98 9.81
CA ARG A 474 0.17 -12.95 8.88
C ARG A 474 1.21 -12.01 9.48
N SER A 475 1.73 -12.30 10.68
CA SER A 475 2.61 -11.38 11.40
C SER A 475 4.10 -11.51 11.06
N LEU A 476 4.49 -12.42 10.16
CA LEU A 476 5.89 -12.69 9.86
C LEU A 476 6.64 -11.45 9.36
N SER A 477 6.07 -10.72 8.40
CA SER A 477 6.69 -9.49 7.86
C SER A 477 6.86 -8.43 8.95
N GLY A 478 5.84 -8.22 9.78
CA GLY A 478 5.88 -7.29 10.90
C GLY A 478 6.95 -7.65 11.94
N LEU A 479 7.11 -8.94 12.26
CA LEU A 479 8.16 -9.41 13.17
C LEU A 479 9.56 -9.29 12.56
N LEU A 480 9.71 -9.55 11.26
CA LEU A 480 10.98 -9.34 10.56
C LEU A 480 11.36 -7.87 10.53
N ALA A 481 10.39 -6.97 10.28
CA ALA A 481 10.58 -5.53 10.36
C ALA A 481 10.96 -5.08 11.77
N LEU A 482 10.33 -5.62 12.81
CA LEU A 482 10.66 -5.34 14.21
C LEU A 482 12.07 -5.82 14.58
N LYS A 483 12.43 -7.04 14.17
CA LYS A 483 13.76 -7.59 14.38
C LYS A 483 14.83 -6.72 13.72
N GLU A 484 14.59 -6.32 12.47
CA GLU A 484 15.48 -5.43 11.73
C GLU A 484 15.58 -4.05 12.39
N TYR A 485 14.46 -3.50 12.85
CA TYR A 485 14.45 -2.26 13.61
C TYR A 485 15.33 -2.36 14.87
N TYR A 486 15.18 -3.41 15.68
CA TYR A 486 16.03 -3.62 16.85
C TYR A 486 17.52 -3.74 16.50
N ARG A 487 17.86 -4.35 15.37
CA ARG A 487 19.23 -4.35 14.84
C ARG A 487 19.71 -2.94 14.55
N SER A 488 18.88 -2.11 13.90
CA SER A 488 19.25 -0.74 13.51
C SER A 488 19.48 0.21 14.68
N ILE A 489 18.87 -0.06 15.84
CA ILE A 489 19.06 0.72 17.07
C ILE A 489 19.98 0.02 18.08
N GLU A 490 20.73 -1.00 17.64
CA GLU A 490 21.67 -1.78 18.45
C GLU A 490 21.05 -2.42 19.71
N ASN A 491 19.75 -2.70 19.69
CA ASN A 491 19.04 -3.37 20.77
C ASN A 491 19.16 -4.90 20.63
N SER A 492 20.20 -5.47 21.24
CA SER A 492 20.51 -6.90 21.15
C SER A 492 19.41 -7.80 21.73
N ASP A 493 18.84 -7.44 22.88
CA ASP A 493 17.79 -8.22 23.53
C ASP A 493 16.52 -8.28 22.67
N GLY A 494 16.08 -7.13 22.15
CA GLY A 494 14.94 -7.05 21.24
C GLY A 494 15.16 -7.88 19.97
N PHE A 495 16.37 -7.82 19.39
CA PHE A 495 16.72 -8.60 18.21
C PHE A 495 16.64 -10.11 18.46
N ILE A 496 17.22 -10.58 19.57
CA ILE A 496 17.24 -12.00 19.95
C ILE A 496 15.83 -12.47 20.29
N ASN A 497 15.11 -11.75 21.16
CA ASN A 497 13.76 -12.12 21.59
C ASN A 497 12.77 -12.18 20.41
N THR A 498 12.85 -11.21 19.49
CA THR A 498 12.02 -11.23 18.28
C THR A 498 12.39 -12.40 17.36
N GLY A 499 13.69 -12.73 17.25
CA GLY A 499 14.14 -13.93 16.53
C GLY A 499 13.57 -15.23 17.10
N LEU A 500 13.63 -15.40 18.42
CA LEU A 500 13.05 -16.56 19.12
C LEU A 500 11.53 -16.63 18.94
N LEU A 501 10.85 -15.49 18.97
CA LEU A 501 9.40 -15.41 18.72
C LEU A 501 9.04 -15.84 17.28
N ILE A 502 9.81 -15.39 16.28
CA ILE A 502 9.63 -15.83 14.89
C ILE A 502 9.80 -17.35 14.79
N ASP A 503 10.84 -17.90 15.39
CA ASP A 503 11.11 -19.35 15.35
C ASP A 503 10.00 -20.17 16.04
N ALA A 504 9.45 -19.66 17.15
CA ALA A 504 8.37 -20.30 17.88
C ALA A 504 7.03 -20.22 17.13
N GLN A 505 6.73 -19.09 16.50
CA GLN A 505 5.45 -18.85 15.83
C GLN A 505 5.40 -19.38 14.39
N PHE A 506 6.55 -19.42 13.70
CA PHE A 506 6.67 -19.89 12.32
C PHE A 506 7.70 -21.02 12.22
N PRO A 507 7.46 -22.17 12.88
CA PRO A 507 8.42 -23.27 12.90
C PRO A 507 8.68 -23.84 11.51
N ASP A 508 7.70 -23.76 10.61
CA ASP A 508 7.85 -24.18 9.21
C ASP A 508 8.83 -23.28 8.44
N GLN A 509 8.90 -21.98 8.73
CA GLN A 509 9.92 -21.08 8.13
C GLN A 509 11.33 -21.49 8.57
N ARG A 510 11.50 -21.77 9.85
CA ARG A 510 12.76 -22.27 10.39
C ARG A 510 13.14 -23.62 9.78
N ARG A 511 12.20 -24.57 9.72
CA ARG A 511 12.39 -25.88 9.08
C ARG A 511 12.74 -25.74 7.60
N MET A 512 12.11 -24.81 6.86
CA MET A 512 12.46 -24.52 5.47
C MET A 512 13.92 -24.03 5.37
N ALA A 513 14.33 -23.10 6.23
CA ALA A 513 15.72 -22.61 6.26
C ALA A 513 16.73 -23.72 6.63
N GLU A 514 16.40 -24.58 7.59
CA GLU A 514 17.21 -25.76 7.96
C GLU A 514 17.28 -26.77 6.80
N ALA A 515 16.17 -26.98 6.08
CA ALA A 515 16.14 -27.84 4.90
C ALA A 515 16.98 -27.30 3.76
N PHE A 516 16.94 -25.99 3.46
CA PHE A 516 17.84 -25.36 2.49
C PHE A 516 19.31 -25.56 2.88
N LYS A 517 19.68 -25.31 4.14
CA LYS A 517 21.05 -25.56 4.64
C LYS A 517 21.47 -27.03 4.48
N ALA A 518 20.55 -27.97 4.71
CA ALA A 518 20.83 -29.40 4.50
C ALA A 518 21.03 -29.74 3.01
N LEU A 519 20.24 -29.14 2.12
CA LEU A 519 20.41 -29.28 0.67
C LEU A 519 21.74 -28.69 0.19
N ASP A 520 22.12 -27.50 0.67
CA ASP A 520 23.38 -26.84 0.33
C ASP A 520 24.60 -27.67 0.77
N ARG A 521 24.47 -28.42 1.87
CA ARG A 521 25.49 -29.38 2.36
C ARG A 521 25.44 -30.74 1.66
N GLY A 522 24.54 -30.94 0.70
CA GLY A 522 24.33 -32.22 0.02
C GLY A 522 23.67 -33.31 0.88
N ASN A 523 23.17 -32.99 2.08
CA ASN A 523 22.51 -33.96 2.95
C ASN A 523 21.02 -34.11 2.60
N ILE A 524 20.76 -34.80 1.48
CA ILE A 524 19.42 -34.99 0.91
C ILE A 524 18.49 -35.72 1.90
N THR A 525 18.99 -36.72 2.63
CA THR A 525 18.18 -37.52 3.57
C THR A 525 17.67 -36.65 4.71
N GLN A 526 18.53 -35.82 5.31
CA GLN A 526 18.13 -34.86 6.34
C GLN A 526 17.12 -33.85 5.78
N ALA A 527 17.39 -33.28 4.59
CA ALA A 527 16.48 -32.34 3.95
C ALA A 527 15.09 -32.94 3.70
N LYS A 528 15.01 -34.18 3.18
CA LYS A 528 13.74 -34.90 2.98
C LYS A 528 12.99 -35.12 4.30
N SER A 529 13.71 -35.48 5.36
CA SER A 529 13.12 -35.68 6.69
C SER A 529 12.52 -34.38 7.23
N ILE A 530 13.24 -33.26 7.11
CA ILE A 530 12.77 -31.95 7.56
C ILE A 530 11.55 -31.53 6.72
N ILE A 531 11.63 -31.63 5.39
CA ILE A 531 10.54 -31.24 4.48
C ILE A 531 9.25 -32.03 4.77
N LYS A 532 9.34 -33.31 5.12
CA LYS A 532 8.17 -34.13 5.50
C LYS A 532 7.48 -33.62 6.78
N SER A 533 8.18 -32.87 7.63
CA SER A 533 7.63 -32.26 8.84
C SER A 533 7.02 -30.86 8.63
N ILE A 534 7.12 -30.31 7.42
CA ILE A 534 6.57 -29.01 7.05
C ILE A 534 5.15 -29.20 6.53
N SER A 535 4.23 -28.34 6.98
CA SER A 535 2.85 -28.37 6.49
C SER A 535 2.82 -27.93 5.02
N PRO A 536 2.27 -28.73 4.08
CA PRO A 536 2.23 -28.33 2.68
C PRO A 536 1.38 -27.07 2.47
N ASP A 537 1.98 -26.03 1.88
CA ASP A 537 1.28 -24.79 1.54
C ASP A 537 1.36 -24.50 0.04
N ASN A 538 0.26 -24.79 -0.66
CA ASN A 538 0.15 -24.56 -2.10
C ASN A 538 0.18 -23.07 -2.49
N SER A 539 -0.04 -22.17 -1.53
CA SER A 539 0.00 -20.72 -1.71
C SER A 539 1.35 -20.10 -1.33
N SER A 540 2.29 -20.87 -0.77
CA SER A 540 3.63 -20.38 -0.39
C SER A 540 4.63 -20.57 -1.53
N ALA A 541 5.17 -19.46 -2.02
CA ALA A 541 6.22 -19.50 -3.05
C ALA A 541 7.54 -20.08 -2.49
N GLU A 542 7.86 -19.82 -1.22
CA GLU A 542 9.01 -20.36 -0.50
C GLU A 542 8.95 -21.88 -0.43
N TYR A 543 7.79 -22.43 -0.07
CA TYR A 543 7.59 -23.87 0.00
C TYR A 543 7.80 -24.52 -1.38
N HIS A 544 7.18 -23.98 -2.43
CA HIS A 544 7.38 -24.48 -3.80
C HIS A 544 8.82 -24.34 -4.27
N ASN A 545 9.51 -23.27 -3.87
CA ASN A 545 10.94 -23.10 -4.15
C ASN A 545 11.79 -24.18 -3.45
N LEU A 546 11.49 -24.49 -2.18
CA LEU A 546 12.17 -25.55 -1.43
C LEU A 546 11.94 -26.92 -2.07
N ILE A 547 10.69 -27.24 -2.44
CA ILE A 547 10.37 -28.49 -3.16
C ILE A 547 11.08 -28.54 -4.52
N SER A 548 11.22 -27.40 -5.21
CA SER A 548 11.99 -27.35 -6.46
C SER A 548 13.46 -27.68 -6.27
N MET A 549 14.08 -27.17 -5.20
CA MET A 549 15.48 -27.43 -4.87
C MET A 549 15.72 -28.86 -4.39
N LEU A 550 14.82 -29.42 -3.58
CA LEU A 550 14.89 -30.83 -3.21
C LEU A 550 14.86 -31.73 -4.45
N ASN A 551 13.96 -31.45 -5.39
CA ASN A 551 13.84 -32.23 -6.62
C ASN A 551 15.06 -32.02 -7.55
N LEU A 552 15.61 -30.81 -7.62
CA LEU A 552 16.84 -30.53 -8.37
C LEU A 552 17.99 -31.41 -7.88
N VAL A 553 18.27 -31.38 -6.57
CA VAL A 553 19.37 -32.14 -5.95
C VAL A 553 19.10 -33.65 -6.01
N SER A 554 17.83 -34.07 -6.03
CA SER A 554 17.45 -35.49 -6.20
C SER A 554 17.47 -35.99 -7.65
N GLY A 555 17.84 -35.15 -8.64
CA GLY A 555 17.84 -35.51 -10.07
C GLY A 555 16.46 -35.51 -10.73
N ASN A 556 15.42 -35.10 -10.00
CA ASN A 556 14.01 -35.07 -10.40
C ASN A 556 13.68 -33.78 -11.17
N TYR A 557 14.42 -33.49 -12.25
CA TYR A 557 14.43 -32.18 -12.88
C TYR A 557 13.07 -31.70 -13.43
N ARG A 558 12.20 -32.61 -13.91
CA ARG A 558 10.85 -32.24 -14.40
C ARG A 558 9.94 -31.78 -13.26
N GLN A 559 9.96 -32.47 -12.12
CA GLN A 559 9.19 -32.07 -10.94
C GLN A 559 9.77 -30.80 -10.30
N ALA A 560 11.10 -30.65 -10.33
CA ALA A 560 11.77 -29.41 -9.92
C ALA A 560 11.26 -28.22 -10.73
N LEU A 561 11.19 -28.36 -12.07
CA LEU A 561 10.71 -27.30 -12.96
C LEU A 561 9.25 -26.94 -12.68
N ALA A 562 8.37 -27.94 -12.49
CA ALA A 562 6.96 -27.69 -12.18
C ALA A 562 6.78 -26.91 -10.86
N SER A 563 7.53 -27.28 -9.82
CA SER A 563 7.48 -26.59 -8.52
C SER A 563 8.06 -25.18 -8.61
N SER A 564 9.17 -25.00 -9.32
CA SER A 564 9.78 -23.68 -9.54
C SER A 564 8.86 -22.75 -10.35
N GLN A 565 8.14 -23.29 -11.35
CA GLN A 565 7.12 -22.53 -12.09
C GLN A 565 5.95 -22.10 -11.19
N MET A 566 5.61 -22.88 -10.18
CA MET A 566 4.60 -22.50 -9.19
C MET A 566 5.10 -21.35 -8.31
N ALA A 567 6.35 -21.41 -7.83
CA ALA A 567 6.96 -20.34 -7.05
C ALA A 567 6.99 -19.00 -7.84
N THR A 568 7.39 -19.03 -9.12
CA THR A 568 7.40 -17.83 -9.97
C THR A 568 6.01 -17.36 -10.40
N ARG A 569 4.99 -18.23 -10.41
CA ARG A 569 3.58 -17.80 -10.59
C ARG A 569 3.03 -17.14 -9.34
N LEU A 570 3.37 -17.63 -8.16
CA LEU A 570 2.92 -17.07 -6.88
C LEU A 570 3.59 -15.73 -6.59
N ARG A 571 4.90 -15.61 -6.87
CA ARG A 571 5.66 -14.36 -6.77
C ARG A 571 6.42 -14.06 -8.07
N PRO A 572 5.77 -13.40 -9.04
CA PRO A 572 6.32 -13.15 -10.37
C PRO A 572 7.39 -12.06 -10.43
N CYS A 573 7.77 -11.50 -9.28
CA CYS A 573 8.69 -10.38 -9.19
C CYS A 573 9.92 -10.68 -8.32
N ASP A 574 10.09 -11.92 -7.87
CA ASP A 574 11.24 -12.32 -7.05
C ASP A 574 12.35 -12.88 -7.95
N PRO A 575 13.50 -12.17 -8.10
CA PRO A 575 14.60 -12.62 -8.96
C PRO A 575 15.19 -13.97 -8.52
N VAL A 576 15.14 -14.30 -7.22
CA VAL A 576 15.72 -15.54 -6.67
C VAL A 576 15.04 -16.76 -7.26
N PHE A 577 13.70 -16.73 -7.41
CA PHE A 577 12.95 -17.85 -7.97
C PHE A 577 13.24 -18.08 -9.44
N TYR A 578 13.50 -17.02 -10.19
CA TYR A 578 13.92 -17.13 -11.58
C TYR A 578 15.35 -17.65 -11.71
N CYS A 579 16.27 -17.27 -10.82
CA CYS A 579 17.62 -17.87 -10.78
C CYS A 579 17.56 -19.38 -10.51
N ASN A 580 16.79 -19.81 -9.51
CA ASN A 580 16.62 -21.23 -9.20
C ASN A 580 15.96 -21.98 -10.36
N GLN A 581 14.97 -21.37 -11.02
CA GLN A 581 14.35 -21.94 -12.23
C GLN A 581 15.38 -22.11 -13.36
N ALA A 582 16.25 -21.13 -13.57
CA ALA A 582 17.28 -21.17 -14.60
C ALA A 582 18.34 -22.23 -14.31
N MET A 583 18.71 -22.44 -13.04
CA MET A 583 19.56 -23.56 -12.63
C MET A 583 18.91 -24.90 -13.04
N ILE A 584 17.62 -25.10 -12.72
CA ILE A 584 16.88 -26.31 -13.09
C ILE A 584 16.83 -26.50 -14.62
N LEU A 585 16.55 -25.44 -15.37
CA LEU A 585 16.52 -25.47 -16.84
C LEU A 585 17.90 -25.80 -17.43
N THR A 586 18.98 -25.32 -16.81
CA THR A 586 20.35 -25.64 -17.23
C THR A 586 20.66 -27.12 -17.01
N SER A 587 20.25 -27.70 -15.87
CA SER A 587 20.36 -29.15 -15.61
C SER A 587 19.53 -30.01 -16.59
N LEU A 588 18.46 -29.46 -17.16
CA LEU A 588 17.67 -30.08 -18.24
C LEU A 588 18.30 -29.90 -19.64
N ASN A 589 19.48 -29.28 -19.74
CA ASN A 589 20.13 -28.87 -20.99
C ASN A 589 19.28 -27.88 -21.83
N ARG A 590 18.35 -27.15 -21.20
CA ARG A 590 17.47 -26.15 -21.82
C ARG A 590 18.02 -24.74 -21.64
N LYS A 591 19.28 -24.53 -22.05
CA LYS A 591 20.06 -23.30 -21.81
C LYS A 591 19.40 -22.04 -22.36
N ALA A 592 18.78 -22.12 -23.55
CA ALA A 592 18.07 -20.99 -24.15
C ALA A 592 16.89 -20.51 -23.28
N GLU A 593 16.12 -21.44 -22.69
CA GLU A 593 15.03 -21.09 -21.79
C GLU A 593 15.52 -20.57 -20.44
N ALA A 594 16.62 -21.13 -19.92
CA ALA A 594 17.28 -20.64 -18.71
C ALA A 594 17.68 -19.16 -18.89
N LEU A 595 18.23 -18.81 -20.06
CA LEU A 595 18.60 -17.45 -20.40
C LEU A 595 17.38 -16.51 -20.46
N GLU A 596 16.27 -16.94 -21.07
CA GLU A 596 15.05 -16.12 -21.11
C GLU A 596 14.47 -15.86 -19.72
N VAL A 597 14.54 -16.84 -18.82
CA VAL A 597 14.13 -16.67 -17.43
C VAL A 597 15.07 -15.73 -16.67
N LEU A 598 16.39 -15.86 -16.82
CA LEU A 598 17.35 -14.95 -16.21
C LEU A 598 17.27 -13.52 -16.74
N LYS A 599 16.96 -13.33 -18.03
CA LYS A 599 16.68 -12.00 -18.58
C LYS A 599 15.46 -11.36 -17.92
N LYS A 600 14.45 -12.14 -17.53
CA LYS A 600 13.32 -11.63 -16.72
C LYS A 600 13.79 -11.24 -15.32
N ALA A 601 14.56 -12.11 -14.65
CA ALA A 601 15.17 -11.80 -13.36
C ALA A 601 15.98 -10.50 -13.40
N TYR A 602 16.78 -10.31 -14.45
CA TYR A 602 17.58 -9.10 -14.68
C TYR A 602 16.75 -7.84 -14.93
N ARG A 603 15.54 -7.95 -15.49
CA ARG A 603 14.63 -6.80 -15.61
C ARG A 603 14.07 -6.37 -14.26
N PHE A 604 13.93 -7.31 -13.33
CA PHE A 604 13.48 -7.04 -11.97
C PHE A 604 14.63 -6.48 -11.12
N ASP A 605 15.75 -7.17 -11.09
CA ASP A 605 16.97 -6.71 -10.43
C ASP A 605 18.19 -6.95 -11.32
N ASN A 606 18.72 -5.85 -11.88
CA ASN A 606 19.83 -5.89 -12.80
C ASN A 606 21.21 -5.84 -12.13
N ARG A 607 21.25 -5.73 -10.81
CA ARG A 607 22.47 -5.62 -9.99
C ARG A 607 22.53 -6.71 -8.93
N SER A 608 21.49 -7.54 -8.79
CA SER A 608 21.54 -8.76 -7.97
C SER A 608 22.77 -9.62 -8.35
N PRO A 609 23.68 -9.90 -7.40
CA PRO A 609 24.83 -10.76 -7.66
C PRO A 609 24.41 -12.15 -8.13
N LEU A 610 23.31 -12.69 -7.58
CA LEU A 610 22.77 -14.00 -7.95
C LEU A 610 22.27 -14.03 -9.41
N VAL A 611 21.63 -12.95 -9.89
CA VAL A 611 21.16 -12.85 -11.27
C VAL A 611 22.33 -12.72 -12.25
N LEU A 612 23.31 -11.87 -11.91
CA LEU A 612 24.50 -11.65 -12.73
C LEU A 612 25.34 -12.94 -12.84
N GLU A 613 25.53 -13.65 -11.73
CA GLU A 613 26.18 -14.96 -11.67
C GLU A 613 25.42 -16.00 -12.52
N GLY A 614 24.09 -16.05 -12.39
CA GLY A 614 23.25 -16.95 -13.19
C GLY A 614 23.38 -16.70 -14.69
N LEU A 615 23.34 -15.42 -15.12
CA LEU A 615 23.53 -15.03 -16.51
C LEU A 615 24.91 -15.44 -17.02
N ALA A 616 25.97 -15.08 -16.31
CA ALA A 616 27.33 -15.43 -16.69
C ALA A 616 27.53 -16.95 -16.79
N THR A 617 26.98 -17.71 -15.84
CA THR A 617 27.02 -19.19 -15.85
C THR A 617 26.35 -19.78 -17.09
N VAL A 618 25.14 -19.32 -17.43
CA VAL A 618 24.41 -19.84 -18.60
C VAL A 618 25.11 -19.45 -19.91
N TYR A 619 25.61 -18.22 -20.03
CA TYR A 619 26.38 -17.79 -21.21
C TYR A 619 27.69 -18.56 -21.37
N LEU A 620 28.37 -18.87 -20.26
CA LEU A 620 29.57 -19.69 -20.27
C LEU A 620 29.24 -21.11 -20.76
N ALA A 621 28.17 -21.71 -20.26
CA ALA A 621 27.70 -23.01 -20.74
C ALA A 621 27.24 -23.00 -22.21
N MET A 622 26.95 -21.84 -22.79
CA MET A 622 26.61 -21.66 -24.20
C MET A 622 27.81 -21.30 -25.09
N GLY A 623 28.99 -21.06 -24.51
CA GLY A 623 30.19 -20.67 -25.26
C GLY A 623 30.12 -19.26 -25.83
N VAL A 624 29.51 -18.30 -25.11
CA VAL A 624 29.38 -16.90 -25.56
C VAL A 624 30.26 -15.99 -24.68
N PRO A 625 31.58 -15.94 -24.92
CA PRO A 625 32.56 -15.33 -24.01
C PRO A 625 32.34 -13.84 -23.77
N ASP A 626 31.91 -13.06 -24.77
CA ASP A 626 31.63 -11.63 -24.62
C ASP A 626 30.52 -11.35 -23.60
N SER A 627 29.47 -12.18 -23.61
CA SER A 627 28.38 -12.06 -22.64
C SER A 627 28.82 -12.50 -21.25
N VAL A 628 29.66 -13.54 -21.14
CA VAL A 628 30.27 -13.92 -19.87
C VAL A 628 31.05 -12.76 -19.27
N LEU A 629 31.94 -12.13 -20.05
CA LEU A 629 32.73 -10.98 -19.60
C LEU A 629 31.83 -9.81 -19.18
N LYS A 630 30.81 -9.48 -19.98
CA LYS A 630 29.86 -8.40 -19.66
C LYS A 630 29.22 -8.57 -18.28
N TYR A 631 28.63 -9.73 -18.01
CA TYR A 631 27.90 -9.95 -16.76
C TYR A 631 28.84 -10.25 -15.58
N SER A 632 29.98 -10.89 -15.81
CA SER A 632 30.97 -11.14 -14.76
C SER A 632 31.72 -9.89 -14.34
N ASN A 633 32.02 -8.97 -15.27
CA ASN A 633 32.56 -7.64 -14.94
C ASN A 633 31.56 -6.85 -14.09
N LYS A 634 30.28 -6.83 -14.49
CA LYS A 634 29.23 -6.20 -13.70
C LYS A 634 29.05 -6.85 -12.32
N LEU A 635 29.25 -8.16 -12.22
CA LEU A 635 29.21 -8.88 -10.94
C LEU A 635 30.32 -8.41 -10.00
N VAL A 636 31.57 -8.34 -10.47
CA VAL A 636 32.70 -7.89 -9.63
C VAL A 636 32.67 -6.38 -9.36
N GLU A 637 32.03 -5.59 -10.21
CA GLU A 637 31.73 -4.17 -9.93
C GLU A 637 30.68 -4.04 -8.82
N THR A 638 29.68 -4.93 -8.79
CA THR A 638 28.58 -4.86 -7.82
C THR A 638 28.94 -5.51 -6.48
N ASP A 639 29.71 -6.59 -6.51
CA ASP A 639 30.23 -7.28 -5.33
C ASP A 639 31.69 -7.70 -5.58
N PRO A 640 32.67 -6.86 -5.18
CA PRO A 640 34.09 -7.14 -5.37
C PRO A 640 34.60 -8.36 -4.60
N LEU A 641 33.86 -8.86 -3.61
CA LEU A 641 34.25 -10.06 -2.84
C LEU A 641 33.71 -11.35 -3.48
N LYS A 642 32.86 -11.23 -4.51
CA LYS A 642 32.26 -12.36 -5.20
C LYS A 642 33.24 -13.04 -6.16
N VAL A 643 34.07 -13.91 -5.58
CA VAL A 643 35.11 -14.76 -6.20
C VAL A 643 34.73 -15.41 -7.53
N VAL A 644 33.49 -15.88 -7.68
CA VAL A 644 33.03 -16.56 -8.90
C VAL A 644 33.09 -15.65 -10.13
N GLY A 645 32.91 -14.34 -9.96
CA GLY A 645 33.05 -13.38 -11.06
C GLY A 645 34.48 -13.37 -11.62
N TYR A 646 35.50 -13.35 -10.76
CA TYR A 646 36.90 -13.40 -11.20
C TYR A 646 37.26 -14.73 -11.87
N TYR A 647 36.73 -15.85 -11.38
CA TYR A 647 36.88 -17.16 -12.03
C TYR A 647 36.28 -17.15 -13.45
N MET A 648 35.06 -16.64 -13.61
CA MET A 648 34.38 -16.58 -14.92
C MET A 648 35.11 -15.67 -15.90
N ILE A 649 35.63 -14.53 -15.43
CA ILE A 649 36.45 -13.63 -16.26
C ILE A 649 37.74 -14.33 -16.69
N ALA A 650 38.46 -14.94 -15.75
CA ALA A 650 39.71 -15.65 -16.05
C ALA A 650 39.50 -16.78 -17.05
N LYS A 651 38.46 -17.59 -16.84
CA LYS A 651 38.09 -18.70 -17.72
C LYS A 651 37.73 -18.21 -19.13
N SER A 652 36.91 -17.17 -19.23
CA SER A 652 36.52 -16.60 -20.53
C SER A 652 37.72 -16.06 -21.31
N PHE A 653 38.68 -15.40 -20.65
CA PHE A 653 39.92 -14.96 -21.30
C PHE A 653 40.83 -16.13 -21.71
N ALA A 654 40.90 -17.19 -20.90
CA ALA A 654 41.66 -18.38 -21.25
C ALA A 654 41.06 -19.10 -22.48
N GLU A 655 39.73 -19.25 -22.53
CA GLU A 655 39.03 -19.87 -23.66
C GLU A 655 39.11 -19.04 -24.96
N THR A 656 39.34 -17.73 -24.85
CA THR A 656 39.50 -16.81 -26.00
C THR A 656 40.96 -16.54 -26.38
N GLY A 657 41.93 -17.26 -25.81
CA GLY A 657 43.35 -17.14 -26.18
C GLY A 657 44.11 -15.99 -25.50
N ARG A 658 43.48 -15.23 -24.60
CA ARG A 658 44.07 -14.04 -23.93
C ARG A 658 44.71 -14.42 -22.60
N MET A 659 45.79 -15.20 -22.66
CA MET A 659 46.42 -15.84 -21.50
C MET A 659 46.96 -14.85 -20.45
N ASP A 660 47.54 -13.73 -20.87
CA ASP A 660 48.05 -12.71 -19.94
C ASP A 660 46.95 -12.12 -19.05
N THR A 661 45.82 -11.74 -19.69
CA THR A 661 44.67 -11.21 -18.96
C THR A 661 44.02 -12.28 -18.08
N ALA A 662 43.93 -13.52 -18.58
CA ALA A 662 43.43 -14.65 -17.80
C ALA A 662 44.25 -14.85 -16.51
N ARG A 663 45.58 -14.72 -16.59
CA ARG A 663 46.49 -14.85 -15.43
C ARG A 663 46.29 -13.76 -14.39
N ILE A 664 46.04 -12.51 -14.82
CA ILE A 664 45.70 -11.41 -13.90
C ILE A 664 44.45 -11.76 -13.08
N TYR A 665 43.39 -12.22 -13.74
CA TYR A 665 42.13 -12.55 -13.06
C TYR A 665 42.18 -13.86 -12.28
N LEU A 666 42.99 -14.83 -12.70
CA LEU A 666 43.32 -16.02 -11.91
C LEU A 666 43.99 -15.63 -10.59
N ASN A 667 44.95 -14.70 -10.60
CA ASN A 667 45.61 -14.24 -9.38
C ASN A 667 44.62 -13.54 -8.43
N LYS A 668 43.68 -12.74 -8.96
CA LYS A 668 42.59 -12.16 -8.17
C LYS A 668 41.67 -13.23 -7.57
N TYR A 669 41.30 -14.24 -8.36
CA TYR A 669 40.55 -15.39 -7.87
C TYR A 669 41.30 -16.10 -6.73
N ILE A 670 42.59 -16.40 -6.92
CA ILE A 670 43.43 -17.08 -5.93
C ILE A 670 43.53 -16.30 -4.62
N ALA A 671 43.67 -14.97 -4.70
CA ALA A 671 43.78 -14.12 -3.54
C ALA A 671 42.51 -14.16 -2.67
N LEU A 672 41.33 -14.25 -3.29
CA LEU A 672 40.03 -14.12 -2.62
C LEU A 672 39.34 -15.47 -2.32
N ALA A 673 39.69 -16.54 -3.03
CA ALA A 673 38.94 -17.80 -3.02
C ALA A 673 39.44 -18.90 -2.07
N LYS A 674 40.43 -18.61 -1.22
CA LYS A 674 41.13 -19.63 -0.40
C LYS A 674 40.22 -20.49 0.47
N ASP A 675 39.08 -19.96 0.90
CA ASP A 675 38.13 -20.65 1.78
C ASP A 675 36.95 -21.31 1.02
N ASN A 676 36.94 -21.29 -0.32
CA ASN A 676 35.87 -21.90 -1.11
C ASN A 676 36.06 -23.42 -1.25
N ALA A 677 34.97 -24.17 -1.13
CA ALA A 677 34.98 -25.63 -1.23
C ALA A 677 35.47 -26.16 -2.60
N ASP A 678 35.31 -25.38 -3.67
CA ASP A 678 35.71 -25.72 -5.04
C ASP A 678 37.02 -25.06 -5.48
N TYR A 679 37.73 -24.43 -4.55
CA TYR A 679 38.94 -23.63 -4.80
C TYR A 679 40.00 -24.38 -5.60
N GLU A 680 40.47 -25.52 -5.10
CA GLU A 680 41.56 -26.27 -5.75
C GLU A 680 41.14 -26.81 -7.12
N THR A 681 39.89 -27.23 -7.27
CA THR A 681 39.36 -27.74 -8.55
C THR A 681 39.37 -26.64 -9.60
N LYS A 682 38.79 -25.47 -9.30
CA LYS A 682 38.70 -24.34 -10.23
C LYS A 682 40.05 -23.69 -10.52
N LYS A 683 40.91 -23.60 -9.51
CA LYS A 683 42.30 -23.13 -9.67
C LYS A 683 43.07 -24.03 -10.63
N ASN A 684 43.02 -25.35 -10.44
CA ASN A 684 43.72 -26.30 -11.31
C ASN A 684 43.14 -26.32 -12.73
N GLU A 685 41.83 -26.17 -12.88
CA GLU A 685 41.17 -25.99 -14.18
C GLU A 685 41.72 -24.76 -14.91
N LEU A 686 41.73 -23.59 -14.26
CA LEU A 686 42.25 -22.37 -14.86
C LEU A 686 43.75 -22.47 -15.21
N TYR A 687 44.58 -23.07 -14.35
CA TYR A 687 45.98 -23.31 -14.67
C TYR A 687 46.15 -24.20 -15.90
N ARG A 688 45.37 -25.28 -16.02
CA ARG A 688 45.43 -26.16 -17.19
C ARG A 688 45.03 -25.41 -18.46
N LEU A 689 43.92 -24.67 -18.43
CA LEU A 689 43.46 -23.90 -19.59
C LEU A 689 44.50 -22.87 -20.03
N ILE A 690 45.06 -22.11 -19.09
CA ILE A 690 46.06 -21.09 -19.38
C ILE A 690 47.37 -21.70 -19.90
N ASN A 691 47.90 -22.73 -19.23
CA ASN A 691 49.15 -23.37 -19.63
C ASN A 691 49.03 -24.14 -20.96
N SER A 692 47.85 -24.70 -21.26
CA SER A 692 47.60 -25.34 -22.57
C SER A 692 47.53 -24.33 -23.72
N GLY A 693 47.07 -23.11 -23.43
CA GLY A 693 47.10 -21.99 -24.38
C GLY A 693 48.51 -21.47 -24.65
N ASP A 694 49.39 -21.49 -23.65
CA ASP A 694 50.81 -21.11 -23.82
C ASP A 694 51.56 -22.09 -24.76
N SER A 695 51.11 -23.35 -24.88
CA SER A 695 51.71 -24.35 -25.77
C SER A 695 51.22 -24.33 -27.23
N HIS A 696 50.15 -23.59 -27.54
CA HIS A 696 49.58 -23.45 -28.89
C HIS A 696 49.26 -21.97 -29.16
N PRO A 697 50.16 -21.22 -29.84
CA PRO A 697 49.87 -19.83 -30.19
C PRO A 697 48.62 -19.76 -31.08
N PRO A 698 47.79 -18.71 -30.96
CA PRO A 698 46.54 -18.64 -31.70
C PRO A 698 46.81 -18.62 -33.22
N GLU A 699 46.19 -19.54 -33.96
CA GLU A 699 45.99 -19.35 -35.39
C GLU A 699 45.11 -18.11 -35.58
N ILE A 700 45.70 -17.07 -36.16
CA ILE A 700 45.04 -15.82 -36.47
C ILE A 700 43.98 -16.11 -37.54
N ASN A 701 42.72 -16.25 -37.12
CA ASN A 701 41.61 -16.31 -38.03
C ASN A 701 41.29 -14.87 -38.51
N GLN A 702 42.03 -14.42 -39.54
CA GLN A 702 41.65 -13.25 -40.33
C GLN A 702 40.38 -13.60 -41.13
N GLY A 703 39.21 -13.28 -40.57
CA GLY A 703 37.94 -13.59 -41.22
C GLY A 703 36.79 -12.68 -40.80
N LYS A 704 36.62 -11.58 -41.54
CA LYS A 704 35.42 -10.73 -41.68
C LYS A 704 35.06 -9.80 -40.53
N LEU A 705 35.70 -8.63 -40.54
CA LEU A 705 35.04 -7.34 -40.33
C LEU A 705 34.69 -6.79 -41.71
N GLU A 706 33.42 -6.90 -42.13
CA GLU A 706 32.83 -6.04 -43.16
C GLU A 706 31.46 -5.55 -42.65
N ASN A 707 31.43 -4.24 -42.35
CA ASN A 707 30.33 -3.28 -42.21
C ASN A 707 29.14 -3.57 -41.27
#